data_AF-A0A1J4KSG5-F1
#
_entry.id   AF-A0A1J4KSG5-F1
#
_cell.length_a   1.000
_cell.length_b   1.000
_cell.length_c   1.000
_cell.angle_alpha   90.00
_cell.angle_beta   90.00
_cell.angle_gamma   90.00
#
_symmetry.space_group_name_H-M   'P 1'
#
loop_
_entity.id
_entity.type
_entity.pdbx_description
1 polymer ?
#
loop_
_entity_poly.entity_id
_entity_poly.type
_entity_poly.pdbx_seq_one_letter_code
_entity_poly.pdbx_strand_id
1 'polypeptide(L)'
;MILFTFLAINTHFPIHQNNLESTVCVCQSSQRINCTVACGQYKQIDYDSSSMETFLKNYDHDYLSFIIVGTSLYEDDNNYKDNKNHLPKFYLNNFRNMTVSFQSYDLQTPEHIILYNGTNNKGTNALFSNINVHFVAGGIFKFQNLELIHTNFSLNEEFIHKSKEKLKIKAKNLTSDYESISNIPKKVLLSGPTRGMTIFCSEKVKNIQILKNHQISLHETPEIVSNENLTIESKRKLDLSQIEKEFNATFVFNTRDLKITFDFVPHHKSDLPKVNFKMLKSSNVFIDANQFPDNMMYLSKLVFIHDDNFLYIKSKNEINPPVFNHIGNGNYFPNNEKRTFSTKYCICSSSIKSLNSCDSICQNNPIIGFEKKALDDTVIGNPSNDLTYLIANSGDEENCHPVFDLEHFGNRNLTVLGFTENEFVSFTGDATDDIGLFTFKNLSISGNLLFPNISLENVKVLNKLEKRRLFKSVYLTIDMKSLMSIFQTNVIFSAPQKGMTLYDNVIDSPKNDDLILSLLNPGKIQINNAMNLSLTPLTLFSLYTSKNIYFYKNKNYPPLVSGIPKIKIYFNKLNQNINKNSYTIAFPGKEWPKQLSDISAKITIVHGESSIYVIGDFDGNKYLSNPPIIDNEGTGPVFYNDILKNYENTFCICENANCEEICTNNGKIVNFTEDSIAETATNNPIRSITYNIYGTTLNRMPLFGLHTFPYKSFSIHAIGNQRQFIALEGGGKMDETVSSSVSHIFSNVDIILSNSGAYFFNNVEFTNCTVSKNQSVSGFFRVIQSGMTVDLMTLQSFTKKRSNLTNEKNKNEIDLYNDDISDIIVPSHRYLNVNGGKDLAKIIINDEFRLSLTNEAQNIHAVVEIALLKHNPVMIYTNYGFDKEHPLKIIWNANEKINTIKELPYFNIDISGVDSDNAYIHFIGRKWTGDFHNLTKKITVTHGQANLHVSAEENGKNVNPPHLSLNGIGDYFIDEVKQIYAYAPDHPFESDDDEEKNSLFGYILSFLLIAFIITIGIFVYNYRKKNNNFQLKNDYKIDEIYKMTSDLPIDSFPNVGTEEPQY
;
A
#
# COMPACT_ATOMS: atom_id res chain seq x y z
N MET A 1 -7.12 15.54 -8.44
CA MET A 1 -8.57 15.81 -8.27
C MET A 1 -8.85 16.37 -6.89
N ILE A 2 -8.34 15.75 -5.81
CA ILE A 2 -8.45 16.22 -4.42
C ILE A 2 -8.06 17.71 -4.25
N LEU A 3 -6.90 18.14 -4.79
CA LEU A 3 -6.44 19.54 -4.75
C LEU A 3 -7.44 20.57 -5.34
N PHE A 4 -8.20 20.19 -6.38
CA PHE A 4 -9.18 21.09 -7.03
C PHE A 4 -10.48 21.22 -6.24
N THR A 5 -10.91 20.17 -5.54
CA THR A 5 -12.02 20.22 -4.58
C THR A 5 -11.65 21.01 -3.31
N PHE A 6 -10.38 20.98 -2.89
CA PHE A 6 -9.87 21.77 -1.76
C PHE A 6 -9.94 23.29 -2.02
N LEU A 7 -9.63 23.74 -3.24
CA LEU A 7 -9.66 25.15 -3.62
C LEU A 7 -11.08 25.72 -3.79
N ALA A 8 -12.08 24.88 -4.06
CA ALA A 8 -13.44 25.32 -4.36
C ALA A 8 -14.33 25.59 -3.12
N ILE A 9 -13.97 25.08 -1.94
CA ILE A 9 -14.89 25.01 -0.77
C ILE A 9 -14.62 26.09 0.30
N ASN A 10 -13.50 26.83 0.26
CA ASN A 10 -13.20 27.84 1.29
C ASN A 10 -13.09 29.28 0.75
N THR A 11 -14.16 30.06 0.95
CA THR A 11 -14.27 31.49 0.58
C THR A 11 -13.61 32.42 1.61
N HIS A 12 -12.36 32.19 2.00
CA HIS A 12 -11.57 33.15 2.80
C HIS A 12 -10.27 33.62 2.15
N PHE A 13 -9.84 32.95 1.08
CA PHE A 13 -9.04 33.57 0.02
C PHE A 13 -9.96 33.71 -1.19
N PRO A 14 -10.28 34.91 -1.70
CA PRO A 14 -10.47 35.01 -3.12
C PRO A 14 -9.20 34.39 -3.73
N ILE A 15 -9.37 33.35 -4.55
CA ILE A 15 -8.32 32.98 -5.51
C ILE A 15 -8.22 34.19 -6.42
N HIS A 16 -7.48 35.22 -5.97
CA HIS A 16 -7.02 36.27 -6.84
C HIS A 16 -6.09 35.54 -7.78
N GLN A 17 -6.60 35.23 -8.98
CA GLN A 17 -5.80 34.82 -10.12
C GLN A 17 -4.53 35.65 -10.08
N ASN A 18 -3.37 34.99 -9.97
CA ASN A 18 -2.05 35.59 -9.79
C ASN A 18 -1.97 36.97 -10.45
N ASN A 19 -2.19 38.01 -9.65
CA ASN A 19 -2.12 39.37 -10.16
C ASN A 19 -0.64 39.65 -10.38
N LEU A 20 -0.28 40.09 -11.59
CA LEU A 20 1.09 40.41 -11.99
C LEU A 20 1.78 41.35 -11.02
N GLU A 21 1.03 42.25 -10.37
CA GLU A 21 1.55 43.26 -9.45
C GLU A 21 1.81 42.70 -8.04
N SER A 22 1.07 41.68 -7.60
CA SER A 22 1.15 41.14 -6.24
C SER A 22 1.79 39.76 -6.11
N THR A 23 2.21 39.18 -7.24
CA THR A 23 2.88 37.88 -7.29
C THR A 23 4.33 38.03 -7.69
N VAL A 24 5.21 37.45 -6.87
CA VAL A 24 6.66 37.52 -7.02
C VAL A 24 7.21 36.11 -7.14
N CYS A 25 8.07 35.90 -8.12
CA CYS A 25 8.78 34.64 -8.28
C CYS A 25 10.14 34.72 -7.60
N VAL A 26 10.38 33.86 -6.62
CA VAL A 26 11.64 33.77 -5.88
C VAL A 26 12.42 32.60 -6.47
N CYS A 27 13.48 32.92 -7.23
CA CYS A 27 14.23 31.95 -8.01
C CYS A 27 15.70 32.36 -8.17
N GLN A 28 16.61 31.42 -7.91
CA GLN A 28 18.04 31.58 -8.16
C GLN A 28 18.47 30.74 -9.38
N SER A 29 18.91 31.41 -10.44
CA SER A 29 19.30 30.73 -11.68
C SER A 29 20.47 29.77 -11.45
N SER A 30 20.36 28.55 -11.96
CA SER A 30 21.40 27.52 -11.86
C SER A 30 21.53 26.76 -13.18
N GLN A 31 22.47 25.81 -13.26
CA GLN A 31 22.59 24.93 -14.44
C GLN A 31 21.33 24.08 -14.68
N ARG A 32 20.53 23.82 -13.64
CA ARG A 32 19.32 22.99 -13.70
C ARG A 32 18.03 23.82 -13.77
N ILE A 33 18.04 25.09 -13.36
CA ILE A 33 16.86 25.95 -13.28
C ILE A 33 17.08 27.23 -14.10
N ASN A 34 16.25 27.40 -15.13
CA ASN A 34 16.15 28.66 -15.86
C ASN A 34 15.02 29.52 -15.26
N CYS A 35 15.37 30.47 -14.40
CA CYS A 35 14.40 31.31 -13.71
C CYS A 35 13.58 32.19 -14.65
N THR A 36 14.13 32.64 -15.78
CA THR A 36 13.34 33.42 -16.75
C THR A 36 12.20 32.59 -17.33
N VAL A 37 12.44 31.30 -17.58
CA VAL A 37 11.42 30.38 -18.07
C VAL A 37 10.43 30.02 -16.97
N ALA A 38 10.91 29.70 -15.77
CA ALA A 38 10.06 29.26 -14.67
C ALA A 38 9.21 30.39 -14.07
N CYS A 39 9.77 31.59 -13.91
CA CYS A 39 9.05 32.75 -13.40
C CYS A 39 8.15 33.42 -14.44
N GLY A 40 8.38 33.16 -15.73
CA GLY A 40 7.59 33.72 -16.83
C GLY A 40 7.47 35.24 -16.75
N GLN A 41 6.25 35.73 -16.51
CA GLN A 41 5.91 37.16 -16.47
C GLN A 41 5.99 37.79 -15.07
N TYR A 42 6.25 37.01 -14.02
CA TYR A 42 6.28 37.54 -12.64
C TYR A 42 7.62 38.22 -12.34
N LYS A 43 7.60 39.22 -11.45
CA LYS A 43 8.82 39.87 -10.98
C LYS A 43 9.72 38.86 -10.27
N GLN A 44 10.94 38.68 -10.78
CA GLN A 44 11.92 37.77 -10.21
C GLN A 44 12.70 38.43 -9.07
N ILE A 45 12.90 37.69 -7.98
CA ILE A 45 13.83 38.01 -6.89
C ILE A 45 14.72 36.79 -6.66
N ASP A 46 16.00 37.00 -6.42
CA ASP A 46 16.92 35.93 -6.03
C ASP A 46 16.72 35.52 -4.55
N TYR A 47 17.45 34.51 -4.10
CA TYR A 47 17.36 34.03 -2.71
C TYR A 47 18.06 34.94 -1.70
N ASP A 48 18.73 35.99 -2.15
CA ASP A 48 19.50 36.86 -1.28
C ASP A 48 18.58 37.69 -0.37
N SER A 49 18.93 37.74 0.91
CA SER A 49 18.13 38.47 1.90
C SER A 49 18.09 39.97 1.63
N SER A 50 19.14 40.56 1.02
CA SER A 50 19.16 42.00 0.74
C SER A 50 18.24 42.38 -0.41
N SER A 51 18.13 41.52 -1.45
CA SER A 51 17.16 41.68 -2.53
C SER A 51 15.72 41.58 -2.03
N MET A 52 15.43 40.60 -1.16
CA MET A 52 14.12 40.43 -0.54
C MET A 52 13.73 41.63 0.33
N GLU A 53 14.65 42.12 1.17
CA GLU A 53 14.41 43.31 2.00
C GLU A 53 14.22 44.58 1.16
N THR A 54 15.00 44.75 0.10
CA THR A 54 14.89 45.90 -0.81
C THR A 54 13.56 45.89 -1.55
N PHE A 55 13.09 44.71 -1.95
CA PHE A 55 11.76 44.57 -2.54
C PHE A 55 10.67 44.92 -1.53
N LEU A 56 10.69 44.33 -0.33
CA LEU A 56 9.67 44.53 0.68
C LEU A 56 9.60 45.98 1.19
N LYS A 57 10.72 46.71 1.22
CA LYS A 57 10.73 48.15 1.58
C LYS A 57 9.97 49.03 0.59
N ASN A 58 9.90 48.61 -0.67
CA ASN A 58 9.28 49.37 -1.75
C ASN A 58 7.91 48.80 -2.16
N TYR A 59 7.39 47.83 -1.41
CA TYR A 59 6.11 47.19 -1.69
C TYR A 59 5.03 47.79 -0.79
N ASP A 60 3.99 48.36 -1.39
CA ASP A 60 2.94 49.14 -0.72
C ASP A 60 1.55 48.49 -0.74
N HIS A 61 1.42 47.28 -1.29
CA HIS A 61 0.15 46.54 -1.28
C HIS A 61 -0.06 45.68 -0.02
N ASP A 62 -1.32 45.49 0.34
CA ASP A 62 -1.75 44.74 1.53
C ASP A 62 -1.67 43.20 1.36
N TYR A 63 -1.40 42.72 0.14
CA TYR A 63 -1.30 41.30 -0.21
C TYR A 63 -0.03 41.02 -1.02
N LEU A 64 0.66 39.91 -0.73
CA LEU A 64 1.86 39.48 -1.45
C LEU A 64 1.90 37.95 -1.57
N SER A 65 2.12 37.45 -2.79
CA SER A 65 2.28 36.03 -3.06
C SER A 65 3.68 35.71 -3.58
N PHE A 66 4.35 34.76 -2.94
CA PHE A 66 5.64 34.24 -3.37
C PHE A 66 5.48 32.88 -4.03
N ILE A 67 5.93 32.76 -5.28
CA ILE A 67 6.14 31.50 -5.98
C ILE A 67 7.62 31.12 -5.82
N ILE A 68 7.90 30.03 -5.10
CA ILE A 68 9.27 29.54 -4.86
C ILE A 68 9.61 28.52 -5.95
N VAL A 69 10.80 28.65 -6.57
CA VAL A 69 11.21 27.79 -7.69
C VAL A 69 12.62 27.26 -7.48
N GLY A 70 12.77 25.93 -7.43
CA GLY A 70 14.06 25.27 -7.64
C GLY A 70 14.92 25.09 -6.38
N THR A 71 14.32 25.19 -5.20
CA THR A 71 14.94 24.80 -3.93
C THR A 71 14.85 23.29 -3.66
N SER A 72 13.87 22.59 -4.22
CA SER A 72 13.67 21.13 -4.14
C SER A 72 14.78 20.33 -4.83
N LEU A 73 15.38 20.90 -5.88
CA LEU A 73 16.46 20.26 -6.67
C LEU A 73 17.81 20.17 -5.93
N TYR A 74 17.91 20.73 -4.72
CA TYR A 74 19.10 20.71 -3.88
C TYR A 74 19.08 19.60 -2.80
N GLU A 75 18.00 18.80 -2.72
CA GLU A 75 17.97 17.60 -1.85
C GLU A 75 18.67 16.39 -2.49
N ASP A 76 18.77 16.31 -3.83
CA ASP A 76 19.35 15.16 -4.55
C ASP A 76 20.90 15.18 -4.63
N ASP A 77 21.56 16.30 -4.32
CA ASP A 77 23.02 16.35 -4.28
C ASP A 77 23.48 16.07 -2.83
N ASN A 78 24.30 15.02 -2.64
CA ASN A 78 24.87 14.49 -1.38
C ASN A 78 25.64 15.48 -0.47
N ASN A 79 25.49 16.79 -0.68
CA ASN A 79 26.16 17.88 0.00
C ASN A 79 25.17 18.88 0.67
N TYR A 80 24.06 18.37 1.19
CA TYR A 80 22.97 19.16 1.81
C TYR A 80 23.42 20.10 2.95
N LYS A 81 24.54 19.81 3.63
CA LYS A 81 25.08 20.70 4.68
C LYS A 81 25.66 22.02 4.14
N ASP A 82 26.22 22.04 2.93
CA ASP A 82 26.78 23.26 2.31
C ASP A 82 25.72 24.07 1.54
N ASN A 83 24.62 23.43 1.10
CA ASN A 83 23.58 24.06 0.29
C ASN A 83 22.50 24.82 1.08
N LYS A 84 22.43 24.73 2.41
CA LYS A 84 21.46 25.49 3.24
C LYS A 84 21.67 27.01 3.21
N ASN A 85 22.84 27.48 2.78
CA ASN A 85 23.09 28.89 2.51
C ASN A 85 22.34 29.43 1.27
N HIS A 86 21.73 28.55 0.47
CA HIS A 86 21.04 28.87 -0.79
C HIS A 86 19.51 28.65 -0.69
N LEU A 87 18.91 28.79 0.50
CA LEU A 87 17.45 28.80 0.65
C LEU A 87 16.94 30.23 0.86
N PRO A 88 15.78 30.59 0.29
CA PRO A 88 15.19 31.90 0.49
C PRO A 88 14.79 32.11 1.96
N LYS A 89 15.20 33.25 2.51
CA LYS A 89 15.05 33.62 3.92
C LYS A 89 13.97 34.67 4.11
N PHE A 90 13.00 34.38 4.97
CA PHE A 90 11.87 35.26 5.23
C PHE A 90 11.79 35.62 6.71
N TYR A 91 11.69 36.92 7.00
CA TYR A 91 11.46 37.43 8.35
C TYR A 91 9.98 37.71 8.56
N LEU A 92 9.31 36.98 9.46
CA LEU A 92 7.87 37.13 9.66
C LEU A 92 7.46 38.56 10.07
N ASN A 93 8.36 39.30 10.73
CA ASN A 93 8.14 40.70 11.09
C ASN A 93 8.01 41.65 9.89
N ASN A 94 8.53 41.27 8.72
CA ASN A 94 8.39 42.08 7.51
C ASN A 94 6.96 42.05 6.97
N PHE A 95 6.16 41.05 7.36
CA PHE A 95 4.77 40.88 6.95
C PHE A 95 3.78 41.30 8.04
N ARG A 96 4.19 42.21 8.95
CA ARG A 96 3.37 42.58 10.11
C ARG A 96 1.97 43.04 9.75
N ASN A 97 1.78 43.79 8.66
CA ASN A 97 0.48 44.33 8.25
C ASN A 97 0.06 43.86 6.85
N MET A 98 0.59 42.73 6.39
CA MET A 98 0.40 42.22 5.03
C MET A 98 -0.11 40.78 5.06
N THR A 99 -1.05 40.46 4.17
CA THR A 99 -1.43 39.08 3.89
C THR A 99 -0.40 38.47 2.96
N VAL A 100 0.18 37.33 3.36
CA VAL A 100 1.27 36.69 2.63
C VAL A 100 0.92 35.25 2.27
N SER A 101 1.28 34.82 1.06
CA SER A 101 1.21 33.43 0.64
C SER A 101 2.54 32.93 0.09
N PHE A 102 2.92 31.71 0.46
CA PHE A 102 4.10 31.00 -0.05
C PHE A 102 3.64 29.74 -0.76
N GLN A 103 4.00 29.61 -2.03
CA GLN A 103 3.56 28.51 -2.89
C GLN A 103 4.75 27.94 -3.66
N SER A 104 4.81 26.61 -3.79
CA SER A 104 5.73 25.98 -4.73
C SER A 104 5.27 26.25 -6.18
N TYR A 105 6.24 26.39 -7.08
CA TYR A 105 5.99 26.41 -8.52
C TYR A 105 5.47 25.08 -9.06
N ASP A 106 5.99 23.96 -8.55
CA ASP A 106 5.56 22.62 -8.93
C ASP A 106 4.55 22.08 -7.91
N LEU A 107 3.40 21.63 -8.39
CA LEU A 107 2.36 21.04 -7.53
C LEU A 107 2.73 19.64 -7.02
N GLN A 108 3.76 19.00 -7.60
CA GLN A 108 4.18 17.65 -7.23
C GLN A 108 5.35 17.64 -6.25
N THR A 109 6.21 18.66 -6.28
CA THR A 109 7.41 18.74 -5.44
C THR A 109 7.34 19.97 -4.52
N PRO A 110 7.41 19.78 -3.18
CA PRO A 110 7.39 20.90 -2.25
C PRO A 110 8.72 21.66 -2.27
N GLU A 111 8.65 22.98 -2.23
CA GLU A 111 9.82 23.87 -2.22
C GLU A 111 10.16 24.31 -0.79
N HIS A 112 11.42 24.62 -0.51
CA HIS A 112 11.96 24.89 0.82
C HIS A 112 12.14 26.38 1.08
N ILE A 113 11.77 26.84 2.27
CA ILE A 113 12.02 28.20 2.75
C ILE A 113 12.58 28.21 4.18
N ILE A 114 13.32 29.24 4.54
CA ILE A 114 13.71 29.50 5.94
C ILE A 114 12.83 30.61 6.50
N LEU A 115 12.14 30.34 7.60
CA LEU A 115 11.28 31.32 8.27
C LEU A 115 11.87 31.72 9.64
N TYR A 116 12.12 33.02 9.81
CA TYR A 116 12.54 33.62 11.07
C TYR A 116 11.33 34.07 11.91
N ASN A 117 11.50 34.02 13.23
CA ASN A 117 10.45 34.34 14.20
C ASN A 117 9.90 35.77 14.03
N GLY A 118 8.68 35.99 14.49
CA GLY A 118 8.02 37.29 14.34
C GLY A 118 6.52 37.24 14.58
N THR A 119 5.84 38.32 14.19
CA THR A 119 4.38 38.46 14.33
C THR A 119 3.76 39.00 13.04
N ASN A 120 2.72 38.33 12.56
CA ASN A 120 1.80 38.79 11.53
C ASN A 120 0.53 39.30 12.26
N ASN A 121 0.25 40.61 12.17
CA ASN A 121 -0.67 41.33 13.07
C ASN A 121 -2.16 41.12 12.70
N LYS A 122 -3.03 41.92 13.34
CA LYS A 122 -4.48 41.82 13.25
C LYS A 122 -4.97 42.18 11.84
N GLY A 123 -5.78 41.31 11.23
CA GLY A 123 -6.39 41.49 9.92
C GLY A 123 -5.69 40.79 8.75
N THR A 124 -4.55 40.13 8.97
CA THR A 124 -3.74 39.52 7.91
C THR A 124 -3.84 37.99 7.91
N ASN A 125 -3.63 37.38 6.73
CA ASN A 125 -3.52 35.92 6.58
C ASN A 125 -2.07 35.52 6.22
N ALA A 126 -1.65 34.34 6.66
CA ALA A 126 -0.42 33.71 6.21
C ALA A 126 -0.75 32.31 5.66
N LEU A 127 -0.53 32.10 4.37
CA LEU A 127 -0.75 30.82 3.69
C LEU A 127 0.58 30.18 3.32
N PHE A 128 0.75 28.91 3.68
CA PHE A 128 1.81 28.05 3.18
C PHE A 128 1.16 26.90 2.41
N SER A 129 1.54 26.74 1.14
CA SER A 129 0.93 25.73 0.26
C SER A 129 1.99 24.98 -0.53
N ASN A 130 2.11 23.67 -0.30
CA ASN A 130 3.12 22.80 -0.91
C ASN A 130 4.56 23.30 -0.65
N ILE A 131 4.87 23.64 0.60
CA ILE A 131 6.16 24.22 1.01
C ILE A 131 6.73 23.46 2.22
N ASN A 132 8.04 23.28 2.24
CA ASN A 132 8.83 22.81 3.37
C ASN A 132 9.38 24.03 4.14
N VAL A 133 8.84 24.30 5.33
CA VAL A 133 9.21 25.44 6.18
C VAL A 133 10.26 25.03 7.21
N HIS A 134 11.48 25.55 7.05
CA HIS A 134 12.57 25.37 8.01
C HIS A 134 12.55 26.53 9.01
N PHE A 135 12.16 26.25 10.27
CA PHE A 135 12.21 27.26 11.30
C PHE A 135 13.61 27.45 11.86
N VAL A 136 14.00 28.71 12.08
CA VAL A 136 15.21 29.04 12.85
C VAL A 136 14.93 28.84 14.35
N ALA A 137 15.82 28.11 15.04
CA ALA A 137 15.58 27.69 16.42
C ALA A 137 15.53 28.88 17.41
N GLY A 138 14.60 28.80 18.37
CA GLY A 138 14.37 29.84 19.38
C GLY A 138 13.40 30.93 18.89
N GLY A 139 12.22 31.01 19.52
CA GLY A 139 11.26 32.10 19.26
C GLY A 139 9.79 31.72 19.23
N ILE A 140 8.95 32.75 19.10
CA ILE A 140 7.50 32.64 18.97
C ILE A 140 7.09 33.15 17.60
N PHE A 141 6.44 32.31 16.81
CA PHE A 141 5.83 32.64 15.53
C PHE A 141 4.35 32.93 15.81
N LYS A 142 3.94 34.19 15.66
CA LYS A 142 2.56 34.61 15.92
C LYS A 142 1.87 34.96 14.60
N PHE A 143 0.75 34.33 14.36
CA PHE A 143 -0.10 34.56 13.21
C PHE A 143 -1.47 35.03 13.69
N GLN A 144 -2.12 35.88 12.90
CA GLN A 144 -3.52 36.18 13.12
C GLN A 144 -4.37 35.06 12.52
N ASN A 145 -4.26 34.82 11.22
CA ASN A 145 -4.86 33.69 10.52
C ASN A 145 -3.75 32.89 9.83
N LEU A 146 -3.58 31.62 10.22
CA LEU A 146 -2.59 30.71 9.65
C LEU A 146 -3.28 29.64 8.83
N GLU A 147 -2.89 29.50 7.56
CA GLU A 147 -3.38 28.46 6.66
C GLU A 147 -2.21 27.58 6.18
N LEU A 148 -2.35 26.27 6.34
CA LEU A 148 -1.31 25.28 6.03
C LEU A 148 -1.89 24.21 5.10
N ILE A 149 -1.33 24.09 3.90
CA ILE A 149 -1.75 23.13 2.89
C ILE A 149 -0.51 22.40 2.39
N HIS A 150 -0.46 21.06 2.49
CA HIS A 150 0.68 20.21 2.16
C HIS A 150 2.03 20.81 2.61
N THR A 151 2.07 21.31 3.84
CA THR A 151 3.20 22.02 4.41
C THR A 151 3.97 21.13 5.37
N ASN A 152 5.27 20.95 5.14
CA ASN A 152 6.12 20.25 6.09
C ASN A 152 6.92 21.23 6.93
N PHE A 153 7.30 20.79 8.13
CA PHE A 153 8.07 21.61 9.04
C PHE A 153 9.31 20.86 9.51
N SER A 154 10.41 21.60 9.57
CA SER A 154 11.70 21.11 10.04
C SER A 154 12.34 22.18 10.92
N LEU A 155 13.24 21.74 11.80
CA LEU A 155 14.06 22.64 12.60
C LEU A 155 15.42 22.79 11.94
N ASN A 156 15.89 24.02 11.77
CA ASN A 156 17.24 24.26 11.29
C ASN A 156 18.26 23.92 12.41
N GLU A 157 18.98 22.81 12.23
CA GLU A 157 19.88 22.20 13.22
C GLU A 157 21.03 23.11 13.69
N GLU A 158 21.47 24.04 12.84
CA GLU A 158 22.58 24.96 13.12
C GLU A 158 22.33 25.86 14.34
N PHE A 159 21.06 26.04 14.73
CA PHE A 159 20.65 26.88 15.86
C PHE A 159 20.14 26.07 17.08
N ILE A 160 19.98 24.74 16.96
CA ILE A 160 19.43 23.89 18.03
C ILE A 160 20.35 23.86 19.27
N HIS A 161 21.67 23.98 19.08
CA HIS A 161 22.65 23.93 20.18
C HIS A 161 22.73 25.22 21.02
N LYS A 162 22.10 26.32 20.61
CA LYS A 162 22.21 27.63 21.29
C LYS A 162 20.96 28.06 22.07
N SER A 163 19.81 27.43 21.85
CA SER A 163 18.53 27.87 22.43
C SER A 163 17.94 26.83 23.39
N LYS A 164 17.81 27.19 24.69
CA LYS A 164 17.01 26.42 25.66
C LYS A 164 15.50 26.64 25.50
N GLU A 165 15.07 27.60 24.67
CA GLU A 165 13.66 27.93 24.50
C GLU A 165 12.97 27.02 23.48
N LYS A 166 11.83 26.44 23.86
CA LYS A 166 10.96 25.67 22.94
C LYS A 166 10.35 26.62 21.90
N LEU A 167 10.44 26.25 20.62
CA LEU A 167 9.79 26.98 19.53
C LEU A 167 8.27 26.90 19.70
N LYS A 168 7.57 28.05 19.57
CA LYS A 168 6.10 28.12 19.70
C LYS A 168 5.46 28.73 18.47
N ILE A 169 4.45 28.05 17.93
CA ILE A 169 3.55 28.61 16.92
C ILE A 169 2.25 29.01 17.63
N LYS A 170 1.79 30.24 17.41
CA LYS A 170 0.52 30.76 17.92
C LYS A 170 -0.28 31.33 16.76
N ALA A 171 -1.54 30.94 16.64
CA ALA A 171 -2.47 31.51 15.68
C ALA A 171 -3.75 31.95 16.41
N LYS A 172 -4.48 32.97 15.92
CA LYS A 172 -5.86 33.19 16.41
C LYS A 172 -6.83 32.29 15.68
N ASN A 173 -6.72 32.20 14.35
CA ASN A 173 -7.41 31.22 13.53
C ASN A 173 -6.39 30.29 12.85
N LEU A 174 -6.67 29.00 12.85
CA LEU A 174 -5.86 28.00 12.17
C LEU A 174 -6.72 27.22 11.19
N THR A 175 -6.33 27.21 9.92
CA THR A 175 -6.87 26.33 8.89
C THR A 175 -5.75 25.41 8.41
N SER A 176 -5.96 24.10 8.38
CA SER A 176 -4.90 23.19 7.94
C SER A 176 -5.45 21.88 7.40
N ASP A 177 -4.75 21.22 6.48
CA ASP A 177 -4.90 19.78 6.33
C ASP A 177 -4.23 19.02 7.49
N TYR A 178 -4.67 17.79 7.71
CA TYR A 178 -4.17 16.95 8.78
C TYR A 178 -2.68 16.62 8.59
N GLU A 179 -2.25 16.35 7.35
CA GLU A 179 -0.87 16.03 6.99
C GLU A 179 0.09 17.13 7.47
N SER A 180 -0.23 18.40 7.22
CA SER A 180 0.58 19.55 7.61
C SER A 180 0.71 19.68 9.12
N ILE A 181 -0.39 19.51 9.88
CA ILE A 181 -0.33 19.47 11.35
C ILE A 181 0.46 18.26 11.83
N SER A 182 0.27 17.10 11.20
CA SER A 182 0.97 15.86 11.54
C SER A 182 2.49 15.99 11.38
N ASN A 183 2.93 16.78 10.40
CA ASN A 183 4.32 17.02 10.08
C ASN A 183 4.98 18.11 10.95
N ILE A 184 4.23 18.76 11.86
CA ILE A 184 4.84 19.65 12.87
C ILE A 184 5.71 18.80 13.82
N PRO A 185 7.03 19.08 13.94
CA PRO A 185 7.92 18.34 14.82
C PRO A 185 7.49 18.40 16.28
N LYS A 186 7.65 17.31 17.05
CA LYS A 186 7.33 17.25 18.50
C LYS A 186 8.01 18.34 19.34
N LYS A 187 9.16 18.86 18.88
CA LYS A 187 9.92 19.95 19.52
C LYS A 187 9.28 21.33 19.31
N VAL A 188 8.35 21.47 18.36
CA VAL A 188 7.58 22.68 18.07
C VAL A 188 6.25 22.60 18.80
N LEU A 189 5.99 23.56 19.69
CA LEU A 189 4.72 23.66 20.39
C LEU A 189 3.72 24.49 19.58
N LEU A 190 2.76 23.84 18.93
CA LEU A 190 1.58 24.50 18.40
C LEU A 190 0.64 24.83 19.58
N SER A 191 0.49 26.13 19.89
CA SER A 191 -0.47 26.57 20.90
C SER A 191 -1.88 26.52 20.32
N GLY A 192 -2.87 26.14 21.13
CA GLY A 192 -4.28 26.15 20.72
C GLY A 192 -4.71 27.53 20.19
N PRO A 193 -5.44 27.60 19.07
CA PRO A 193 -5.91 28.87 18.54
C PRO A 193 -6.98 29.51 19.44
N THR A 194 -7.09 30.85 19.43
CA THR A 194 -8.03 31.56 20.33
C THR A 194 -9.40 31.85 19.71
N ARG A 195 -9.50 31.92 18.37
CA ARG A 195 -10.72 32.31 17.64
C ARG A 195 -11.29 31.23 16.74
N GLY A 196 -10.58 30.16 16.46
CA GLY A 196 -11.14 29.09 15.63
C GLY A 196 -10.09 28.18 15.03
N MET A 197 -10.53 26.98 14.70
CA MET A 197 -9.70 25.98 14.05
C MET A 197 -10.52 25.25 13.00
N THR A 198 -9.95 25.01 11.82
CA THR A 198 -10.53 24.14 10.80
C THR A 198 -9.47 23.16 10.33
N ILE A 199 -9.66 21.87 10.57
CA ILE A 199 -8.74 20.82 10.13
C ILE A 199 -9.42 19.94 9.09
N PHE A 200 -8.81 19.80 7.92
CA PHE A 200 -9.25 18.88 6.88
C PHE A 200 -8.58 17.52 7.07
N CYS A 201 -9.37 16.52 7.39
CA CYS A 201 -8.89 15.17 7.65
C CYS A 201 -8.94 14.34 6.36
N SER A 202 -7.85 13.64 6.06
CA SER A 202 -7.80 12.66 4.98
C SER A 202 -8.71 11.46 5.29
N GLU A 203 -8.99 10.62 4.29
CA GLU A 203 -9.78 9.39 4.47
C GLU A 203 -9.14 8.39 5.43
N LYS A 204 -7.83 8.57 5.70
CA LYS A 204 -7.07 7.74 6.63
C LYS A 204 -7.41 8.04 8.09
N VAL A 205 -7.82 9.27 8.41
CA VAL A 205 -8.16 9.67 9.79
C VAL A 205 -9.53 9.12 10.16
N LYS A 206 -9.55 7.96 10.83
CA LYS A 206 -10.78 7.27 11.24
C LYS A 206 -11.03 7.27 12.73
N ASN A 207 -10.07 7.69 13.57
CA ASN A 207 -10.28 7.74 15.02
C ASN A 207 -10.03 9.14 15.60
N ILE A 208 -10.93 9.58 16.47
CA ILE A 208 -10.82 10.79 17.28
C ILE A 208 -10.87 10.38 18.74
N GLN A 209 -9.98 10.92 19.55
CA GLN A 209 -9.99 10.71 20.99
C GLN A 209 -10.16 12.05 21.70
N ILE A 210 -11.22 12.18 22.49
CA ILE A 210 -11.47 13.35 23.33
C ILE A 210 -10.74 13.15 24.65
N LEU A 211 -9.76 14.01 24.91
CA LEU A 211 -8.87 13.96 26.06
C LEU A 211 -9.34 14.95 27.14
N LYS A 212 -8.80 14.80 28.36
CA LYS A 212 -8.96 15.80 29.43
C LYS A 212 -8.43 17.18 28.98
N ASN A 213 -8.93 18.24 29.61
CA ASN A 213 -8.52 19.64 29.36
C ASN A 213 -8.79 20.16 27.94
N HIS A 214 -9.89 19.74 27.30
CA HIS A 214 -10.31 20.20 25.96
C HIS A 214 -9.30 19.89 24.85
N GLN A 215 -8.50 18.84 25.01
CA GLN A 215 -7.61 18.37 23.94
C GLN A 215 -8.28 17.29 23.11
N ILE A 216 -7.92 17.22 21.83
CA ILE A 216 -8.37 16.16 20.91
C ILE A 216 -7.16 15.51 20.26
N SER A 217 -7.13 14.18 20.21
CA SER A 217 -6.18 13.43 19.40
C SER A 217 -6.86 12.91 18.14
N LEU A 218 -6.19 13.09 16.99
CA LEU A 218 -6.59 12.48 15.71
C LEU A 218 -5.65 11.32 15.38
N HIS A 219 -6.21 10.20 14.93
CA HIS A 219 -5.45 9.00 14.56
C HIS A 219 -5.84 8.49 13.18
N GLU A 220 -4.84 8.14 12.38
CA GLU A 220 -5.03 7.41 11.13
C GLU A 220 -5.26 5.92 11.39
N THR A 221 -6.17 5.29 10.65
CA THR A 221 -6.20 3.83 10.54
C THR A 221 -4.95 3.37 9.81
N PRO A 222 -4.30 2.30 10.28
CA PRO A 222 -3.23 1.66 9.52
C PRO A 222 -3.80 1.17 8.18
N GLU A 223 -3.19 1.53 7.06
CA GLU A 223 -3.44 0.80 5.82
C GLU A 223 -2.91 -0.62 6.00
N ILE A 224 -3.78 -1.62 5.89
CA ILE A 224 -3.37 -3.00 5.60
C ILE A 224 -2.94 -3.00 4.13
N VAL A 225 -1.74 -2.48 3.86
CA VAL A 225 -0.98 -2.93 2.70
C VAL A 225 -0.55 -4.35 3.05
N SER A 226 -0.78 -5.30 2.15
CA SER A 226 -0.40 -6.71 2.30
C SER A 226 1.08 -6.84 2.67
N ASN A 227 1.32 -6.88 3.98
CA ASN A 227 2.50 -7.26 4.78
C ASN A 227 2.28 -6.61 6.14
N GLU A 228 1.75 -7.41 7.05
CA GLU A 228 1.21 -6.97 8.34
C GLU A 228 2.25 -6.34 9.27
N ASN A 229 1.78 -5.31 9.98
CA ASN A 229 2.32 -4.61 11.15
C ASN A 229 3.09 -3.31 10.96
N LEU A 230 2.36 -2.28 10.52
CA LEU A 230 2.88 -0.94 10.41
C LEU A 230 1.91 0.19 10.73
N THR A 231 1.41 0.17 11.95
CA THR A 231 0.70 1.31 12.53
C THR A 231 1.72 2.42 12.83
N ILE A 232 2.03 3.32 11.87
CA ILE A 232 2.29 4.70 12.31
C ILE A 232 0.92 5.21 12.72
N GLU A 233 0.61 5.07 14.00
CA GLU A 233 -0.36 5.96 14.60
C GLU A 233 0.32 7.33 14.65
N SER A 234 0.07 8.16 13.65
CA SER A 234 0.43 9.58 13.66
C SER A 234 -0.46 10.29 14.68
N LYS A 235 -0.35 9.96 15.97
CA LYS A 235 -1.14 10.61 17.02
C LYS A 235 -0.76 12.09 17.06
N ARG A 236 -1.71 12.98 16.75
CA ARG A 236 -1.56 14.43 16.98
C ARG A 236 -2.61 14.96 17.91
N LYS A 237 -2.11 15.56 18.99
CA LYS A 237 -2.89 16.25 20.01
C LYS A 237 -3.04 17.71 19.64
N LEU A 238 -4.28 18.17 19.62
CA LEU A 238 -4.69 19.55 19.37
C LEU A 238 -5.32 20.11 20.65
N ASP A 239 -4.84 21.27 21.07
CA ASP A 239 -5.35 21.97 22.25
C ASP A 239 -6.46 22.94 21.85
N LEU A 240 -7.67 22.72 22.34
CA LEU A 240 -8.84 23.57 22.09
C LEU A 240 -9.20 24.45 23.29
N SER A 241 -8.45 24.38 24.39
CA SER A 241 -8.76 25.08 25.65
C SER A 241 -8.76 26.60 25.53
N GLN A 242 -8.10 27.14 24.49
CA GLN A 242 -7.97 28.59 24.27
C GLN A 242 -9.05 29.17 23.35
N ILE A 243 -9.87 28.34 22.70
CA ILE A 243 -10.91 28.81 21.80
C ILE A 243 -12.00 29.53 22.61
N GLU A 244 -12.19 30.83 22.34
CA GLU A 244 -13.19 31.64 23.03
C GLU A 244 -14.61 31.08 22.78
N LYS A 245 -15.50 31.22 23.77
CA LYS A 245 -16.81 30.53 23.82
C LYS A 245 -17.70 30.74 22.58
N GLU A 246 -17.55 31.87 21.90
CA GLU A 246 -18.32 32.22 20.70
C GLU A 246 -17.87 31.46 19.43
N PHE A 247 -16.65 30.93 19.40
CA PHE A 247 -16.08 30.25 18.24
C PHE A 247 -16.05 28.72 18.38
N ASN A 248 -15.76 28.03 17.28
CA ASN A 248 -15.75 26.56 17.19
C ASN A 248 -14.43 26.04 16.60
N ALA A 249 -14.05 24.83 17.00
CA ALA A 249 -13.15 24.00 16.21
C ALA A 249 -13.98 23.17 15.22
N THR A 250 -13.58 23.09 13.96
CA THR A 250 -14.23 22.30 12.92
C THR A 250 -13.25 21.27 12.39
N PHE A 251 -13.65 20.01 12.36
CA PHE A 251 -12.90 18.93 11.70
C PHE A 251 -13.74 18.45 10.51
N VAL A 252 -13.16 18.49 9.32
CA VAL A 252 -13.81 18.12 8.07
C VAL A 252 -13.33 16.72 7.69
N PHE A 253 -14.21 15.73 7.80
CA PHE A 253 -13.91 14.33 7.55
C PHE A 253 -14.37 13.88 6.18
N ASN A 254 -13.48 13.16 5.49
CA ASN A 254 -13.77 12.45 4.25
C ASN A 254 -13.88 10.92 4.45
N THR A 255 -14.02 10.43 5.69
CA THR A 255 -14.18 9.00 6.01
C THR A 255 -15.65 8.61 6.17
N ARG A 256 -16.00 7.38 5.78
CA ARG A 256 -17.32 6.77 6.05
C ARG A 256 -17.40 6.09 7.42
N ASP A 257 -16.27 5.74 8.03
CA ASP A 257 -16.23 5.16 9.37
C ASP A 257 -15.41 6.07 10.28
N LEU A 258 -16.03 6.52 11.37
CA LEU A 258 -15.40 7.39 12.36
C LEU A 258 -15.59 6.80 13.75
N LYS A 259 -14.51 6.49 14.45
CA LYS A 259 -14.54 6.09 15.85
C LYS A 259 -14.24 7.30 16.74
N ILE A 260 -15.09 7.55 17.73
CA ILE A 260 -14.86 8.57 18.74
C ILE A 260 -14.69 7.87 20.09
N THR A 261 -13.50 8.03 20.68
CA THR A 261 -13.16 7.53 22.02
C THR A 261 -13.08 8.67 23.02
N PHE A 262 -13.26 8.33 24.30
CA PHE A 262 -13.19 9.27 25.41
C PHE A 262 -12.22 8.74 26.47
N ASP A 263 -11.18 9.50 26.81
CA ASP A 263 -10.25 9.14 27.91
C ASP A 263 -10.92 9.13 29.29
N PHE A 264 -12.06 9.80 29.38
CA PHE A 264 -12.89 9.88 30.57
C PHE A 264 -14.33 10.12 30.14
N VAL A 265 -15.28 9.55 30.88
CA VAL A 265 -16.69 9.89 30.69
C VAL A 265 -16.92 11.29 31.30
N PRO A 266 -17.36 12.29 30.51
CA PRO A 266 -17.56 13.64 31.03
C PRO A 266 -18.76 13.67 31.98
N HIS A 267 -18.58 14.33 33.14
CA HIS A 267 -19.63 14.48 34.14
C HIS A 267 -20.30 15.86 34.11
N HIS A 268 -19.63 16.85 33.50
CA HIS A 268 -20.14 18.20 33.32
C HIS A 268 -19.95 18.68 31.89
N LYS A 269 -20.88 19.52 31.40
CA LYS A 269 -20.78 20.15 30.07
C LYS A 269 -19.51 20.99 29.91
N SER A 270 -18.93 21.48 31.00
CA SER A 270 -17.64 22.19 31.00
C SER A 270 -16.49 21.33 30.53
N ASP A 271 -16.59 20.00 30.64
CA ASP A 271 -15.47 19.09 30.41
C ASP A 271 -15.21 18.86 28.91
N LEU A 272 -16.18 19.21 28.07
CA LEU A 272 -16.13 19.02 26.63
C LEU A 272 -15.70 20.30 25.89
N PRO A 273 -14.82 20.17 24.87
CA PRO A 273 -14.57 21.24 23.92
C PRO A 273 -15.79 21.48 23.03
N LYS A 274 -15.88 22.67 22.43
CA LYS A 274 -16.91 23.00 21.42
C LYS A 274 -16.37 22.67 20.02
N VAL A 275 -16.95 21.65 19.39
CA VAL A 275 -16.41 21.02 18.17
C VAL A 275 -17.52 20.73 17.17
N ASN A 276 -17.24 21.06 15.91
CA ASN A 276 -18.03 20.69 14.76
C ASN A 276 -17.32 19.58 13.98
N PHE A 277 -18.01 18.48 13.72
CA PHE A 277 -17.56 17.39 12.86
C PHE A 277 -18.32 17.51 11.54
N LYS A 278 -17.68 18.05 10.49
CA LYS A 278 -18.28 18.16 9.17
C LYS A 278 -17.99 16.89 8.36
N MET A 279 -19.03 16.18 7.94
CA MET A 279 -18.93 14.93 7.19
C MET A 279 -19.14 15.20 5.70
N LEU A 280 -18.12 14.90 4.88
CA LEU A 280 -18.21 15.05 3.43
C LEU A 280 -18.87 13.85 2.72
N LYS A 281 -18.96 12.70 3.41
CA LYS A 281 -19.61 11.47 2.94
C LYS A 281 -20.61 10.97 4.00
N SER A 282 -21.55 10.13 3.59
CA SER A 282 -22.40 9.37 4.52
C SER A 282 -21.53 8.55 5.47
N SER A 283 -21.82 8.64 6.77
CA SER A 283 -20.86 8.24 7.81
C SER A 283 -21.48 7.44 8.96
N ASN A 284 -20.76 6.42 9.38
CA ASN A 284 -21.01 5.55 10.52
C ASN A 284 -20.03 5.92 11.65
N VAL A 285 -20.58 6.54 12.69
CA VAL A 285 -19.84 7.02 13.86
C VAL A 285 -19.98 6.03 15.01
N PHE A 286 -18.88 5.40 15.42
CA PHE A 286 -18.83 4.51 16.58
C PHE A 286 -18.31 5.24 17.81
N ILE A 287 -19.17 5.37 18.82
CA ILE A 287 -18.85 5.93 20.13
C ILE A 287 -18.33 4.81 21.03
N ASP A 288 -17.02 4.82 21.25
CA ASP A 288 -16.33 3.90 22.15
C ASP A 288 -16.11 4.57 23.51
N ALA A 289 -17.14 4.50 24.35
CA ALA A 289 -17.14 5.01 25.71
C ALA A 289 -17.99 4.12 26.62
N ASN A 290 -17.76 4.22 27.92
CA ASN A 290 -18.69 3.69 28.92
C ASN A 290 -19.98 4.53 28.93
N GLN A 291 -21.05 4.00 29.53
CA GLN A 291 -22.34 4.69 29.62
C GLN A 291 -22.20 6.09 30.22
N PHE A 292 -22.67 7.09 29.50
CA PHE A 292 -22.71 8.47 29.99
C PHE A 292 -23.77 8.58 31.09
N PRO A 293 -23.53 9.36 32.15
CA PRO A 293 -24.57 9.64 33.12
C PRO A 293 -25.73 10.39 32.45
N ASP A 294 -26.95 10.19 32.95
CA ASP A 294 -28.19 10.65 32.30
C ASP A 294 -28.18 12.15 31.96
N ASN A 295 -27.58 12.97 32.83
CA ASN A 295 -27.44 14.42 32.63
C ASN A 295 -26.47 14.82 31.52
N MET A 296 -25.67 13.87 31.01
CA MET A 296 -24.66 14.03 29.96
C MET A 296 -24.97 13.18 28.71
N MET A 297 -26.14 12.53 28.65
CA MET A 297 -26.59 11.82 27.44
C MET A 297 -26.82 12.75 26.25
N TYR A 298 -26.91 14.07 26.46
CA TYR A 298 -27.01 15.07 25.39
C TYR A 298 -25.75 15.94 25.31
N LEU A 299 -24.92 15.70 24.29
CA LEU A 299 -23.59 16.30 24.12
C LEU A 299 -23.63 17.53 23.20
N SER A 300 -24.34 18.57 23.61
CA SER A 300 -24.64 19.75 22.77
C SER A 300 -23.42 20.54 22.25
N LYS A 301 -22.23 20.32 22.82
CA LYS A 301 -20.97 20.97 22.40
C LYS A 301 -20.28 20.26 21.23
N LEU A 302 -20.68 19.03 20.91
CA LEU A 302 -20.20 18.26 19.78
C LEU A 302 -21.32 18.25 18.74
N VAL A 303 -21.09 18.87 17.59
CA VAL A 303 -22.08 19.07 16.53
C VAL A 303 -21.64 18.35 15.26
N PHE A 304 -22.47 17.50 14.68
CA PHE A 304 -22.21 16.93 13.37
C PHE A 304 -22.86 17.75 12.26
N ILE A 305 -22.09 18.13 11.24
CA ILE A 305 -22.59 18.83 10.06
C ILE A 305 -22.51 17.84 8.90
N HIS A 306 -23.63 17.32 8.42
CA HIS A 306 -23.65 16.28 7.39
C HIS A 306 -24.32 16.72 6.08
N ASP A 307 -24.91 17.93 6.05
CA ASP A 307 -25.57 18.48 4.86
C ASP A 307 -26.62 17.47 4.31
N ASP A 308 -26.47 16.93 3.11
CA ASP A 308 -27.39 15.91 2.58
C ASP A 308 -26.94 14.45 2.86
N ASN A 309 -25.78 14.27 3.50
CA ASN A 309 -25.19 12.97 3.81
C ASN A 309 -25.85 12.30 5.03
N PHE A 310 -25.86 10.98 5.06
CA PHE A 310 -26.41 10.23 6.19
C PHE A 310 -25.45 10.21 7.37
N LEU A 311 -26.00 10.25 8.60
CA LEU A 311 -25.22 10.14 9.83
C LEU A 311 -25.79 9.05 10.73
N TYR A 312 -25.00 8.01 10.95
CA TYR A 312 -25.32 6.90 11.85
C TYR A 312 -24.46 6.97 13.11
N ILE A 313 -25.06 6.86 14.30
CA ILE A 313 -24.32 6.87 15.57
C ILE A 313 -24.60 5.58 16.33
N LYS A 314 -23.55 4.79 16.59
CA LYS A 314 -23.61 3.54 17.36
C LYS A 314 -22.62 3.54 18.52
N SER A 315 -22.84 2.66 19.49
CA SER A 315 -21.99 2.40 20.67
C SER A 315 -21.80 0.89 20.87
N LYS A 316 -21.05 0.50 21.90
CA LYS A 316 -20.94 -0.91 22.32
C LYS A 316 -22.32 -1.47 22.66
N ASN A 317 -22.46 -2.80 22.52
CA ASN A 317 -23.68 -3.51 22.93
C ASN A 317 -24.04 -3.16 24.38
N GLU A 318 -25.33 -3.01 24.66
CA GLU A 318 -25.90 -2.66 25.97
C GLU A 318 -25.61 -1.24 26.48
N ILE A 319 -24.87 -0.42 25.71
CA ILE A 319 -24.64 1.00 26.00
C ILE A 319 -25.49 1.83 25.06
N ASN A 320 -26.27 2.78 25.60
CA ASN A 320 -27.00 3.73 24.78
C ASN A 320 -26.04 4.82 24.26
N PRO A 321 -25.99 5.10 22.95
CA PRO A 321 -25.15 6.16 22.43
C PRO A 321 -25.67 7.52 22.92
N PRO A 322 -24.80 8.47 23.29
CA PRO A 322 -25.23 9.82 23.58
C PRO A 322 -25.83 10.48 22.32
N VAL A 323 -26.77 11.39 22.53
CA VAL A 323 -27.40 12.19 21.49
C VAL A 323 -26.54 13.42 21.22
N PHE A 324 -26.29 13.69 19.95
CA PHE A 324 -25.48 14.82 19.49
C PHE A 324 -26.36 15.85 18.78
N ASN A 325 -25.90 17.10 18.77
CA ASN A 325 -26.44 18.08 17.85
C ASN A 325 -26.04 17.70 16.43
N HIS A 326 -26.95 17.86 15.46
CA HIS A 326 -26.61 17.70 14.06
C HIS A 326 -27.25 18.79 13.19
N ILE A 327 -26.63 19.08 12.05
CA ILE A 327 -27.07 20.05 11.04
C ILE A 327 -26.98 19.36 9.67
N GLY A 328 -28.11 19.23 8.99
CA GLY A 328 -28.23 18.63 7.67
C GLY A 328 -29.61 18.04 7.40
N ASN A 329 -29.94 17.84 6.12
CA ASN A 329 -31.17 17.22 5.64
C ASN A 329 -31.04 15.70 5.46
N GLY A 330 -29.82 15.14 5.46
CA GLY A 330 -29.61 13.70 5.41
C GLY A 330 -30.19 12.98 6.65
N ASN A 331 -30.57 11.71 6.53
CA ASN A 331 -31.18 11.02 7.68
C ASN A 331 -30.16 10.81 8.80
N TYR A 332 -30.60 11.09 10.03
CA TYR A 332 -29.87 10.84 11.27
C TYR A 332 -30.44 9.58 11.95
N PHE A 333 -29.58 8.61 12.18
CA PHE A 333 -29.95 7.31 12.73
C PHE A 333 -29.17 7.06 14.05
N PRO A 334 -29.75 7.42 15.21
CA PRO A 334 -29.20 7.02 16.49
C PRO A 334 -29.50 5.53 16.73
N ASN A 335 -28.49 4.72 17.03
CA ASN A 335 -28.67 3.29 17.34
C ASN A 335 -29.18 3.08 18.78
N ASN A 336 -30.40 3.53 19.04
CA ASN A 336 -31.12 3.30 20.30
C ASN A 336 -32.12 2.12 20.20
N GLU A 337 -32.21 1.46 19.05
CA GLU A 337 -33.15 0.37 18.79
C GLU A 337 -32.42 -0.90 18.32
N LYS A 338 -32.86 -2.07 18.82
CA LYS A 338 -32.30 -3.36 18.43
C LYS A 338 -32.75 -3.72 17.01
N ARG A 339 -31.88 -3.48 16.02
CA ARG A 339 -32.11 -3.88 14.62
C ARG A 339 -31.68 -5.33 14.37
N THR A 340 -32.52 -6.09 13.68
CA THR A 340 -32.18 -7.43 13.19
C THR A 340 -31.78 -7.36 11.73
N PHE A 341 -30.53 -7.67 11.42
CA PHE A 341 -30.01 -7.69 10.05
C PHE A 341 -30.09 -9.10 9.44
N SER A 342 -30.40 -9.16 8.15
CA SER A 342 -30.29 -10.33 7.28
C SER A 342 -29.13 -10.14 6.29
N THR A 343 -28.69 -11.23 5.66
CA THR A 343 -27.74 -11.23 4.53
C THR A 343 -28.46 -11.28 3.18
N LYS A 344 -29.75 -11.64 3.18
CA LYS A 344 -30.61 -11.72 1.99
C LYS A 344 -31.88 -10.93 2.22
N TYR A 345 -32.26 -10.13 1.23
CA TYR A 345 -33.48 -9.32 1.24
C TYR A 345 -34.21 -9.46 -0.09
N CYS A 346 -35.53 -9.30 -0.06
CA CYS A 346 -36.36 -9.18 -1.25
C CYS A 346 -36.92 -7.77 -1.33
N ILE A 347 -36.61 -7.04 -2.39
CA ILE A 347 -37.17 -5.71 -2.63
C ILE A 347 -38.37 -5.85 -3.56
N CYS A 348 -39.57 -5.60 -3.04
CA CYS A 348 -40.80 -5.80 -3.78
C CYS A 348 -41.85 -4.77 -3.35
N SER A 349 -42.53 -4.16 -4.32
CA SER A 349 -43.67 -3.28 -4.05
C SER A 349 -44.98 -3.96 -4.46
N SER A 350 -45.98 -3.90 -3.57
CA SER A 350 -47.36 -4.30 -3.84
C SER A 350 -48.18 -3.24 -4.57
N SER A 351 -47.60 -2.05 -4.85
CA SER A 351 -48.30 -0.94 -5.52
C SER A 351 -48.46 -1.11 -7.03
N ILE A 352 -47.66 -2.00 -7.64
CA ILE A 352 -47.76 -2.33 -9.06
C ILE A 352 -48.77 -3.48 -9.20
N LYS A 353 -49.77 -3.32 -10.07
CA LYS A 353 -50.76 -4.36 -10.42
C LYS A 353 -50.07 -5.50 -11.19
N SER A 354 -49.20 -6.26 -10.54
CA SER A 354 -48.57 -7.45 -11.11
C SER A 354 -49.37 -8.71 -10.75
N LEU A 355 -49.20 -9.77 -11.55
CA LEU A 355 -49.95 -11.03 -11.39
C LEU A 355 -49.54 -11.87 -10.15
N ASN A 356 -48.43 -11.53 -9.48
CA ASN A 356 -47.82 -12.37 -8.43
C ASN A 356 -47.63 -11.57 -7.12
N SER A 357 -48.06 -12.12 -5.99
CA SER A 357 -47.85 -11.50 -4.67
C SER A 357 -46.38 -11.53 -4.26
N CYS A 358 -45.89 -10.46 -3.64
CA CYS A 358 -44.51 -10.39 -3.13
C CYS A 358 -44.19 -11.58 -2.21
N ASP A 359 -45.14 -12.04 -1.38
CA ASP A 359 -44.96 -13.21 -0.51
C ASP A 359 -44.62 -14.50 -1.28
N SER A 360 -45.21 -14.69 -2.47
CA SER A 360 -44.94 -15.86 -3.31
C SER A 360 -43.56 -15.84 -3.96
N ILE A 361 -43.07 -14.65 -4.32
CA ILE A 361 -41.78 -14.44 -4.98
C ILE A 361 -40.63 -14.45 -3.96
N CYS A 362 -40.82 -13.73 -2.86
CA CYS A 362 -39.79 -13.46 -1.87
C CYS A 362 -39.55 -14.63 -0.92
N GLN A 363 -40.47 -15.61 -0.87
CA GLN A 363 -40.39 -16.77 0.02
C GLN A 363 -40.15 -16.33 1.48
N ASN A 364 -39.11 -16.87 2.13
CA ASN A 364 -38.76 -16.59 3.52
C ASN A 364 -37.84 -15.37 3.71
N ASN A 365 -37.50 -14.63 2.63
CA ASN A 365 -36.62 -13.47 2.76
C ASN A 365 -37.39 -12.25 3.28
N PRO A 366 -36.78 -11.44 4.17
CA PRO A 366 -37.36 -10.16 4.59
C PRO A 366 -37.69 -9.27 3.39
N ILE A 367 -38.94 -8.81 3.32
CA ILE A 367 -39.46 -7.95 2.24
C ILE A 367 -39.25 -6.48 2.63
N ILE A 368 -38.67 -5.71 1.71
CA ILE A 368 -38.52 -4.26 1.84
C ILE A 368 -39.12 -3.53 0.63
N GLY A 369 -39.61 -2.30 0.85
CA GLY A 369 -40.15 -1.43 -0.20
C GLY A 369 -39.07 -0.79 -1.07
N PHE A 370 -39.49 -0.06 -2.11
CA PHE A 370 -38.57 0.66 -3.01
C PHE A 370 -38.03 1.97 -2.43
N GLU A 371 -38.48 2.40 -1.25
CA GLU A 371 -37.99 3.64 -0.67
C GLU A 371 -36.50 3.54 -0.35
N LYS A 372 -35.72 4.57 -0.73
CA LYS A 372 -34.28 4.65 -0.44
C LYS A 372 -33.98 4.36 1.04
N LYS A 373 -34.80 4.89 1.95
CA LYS A 373 -34.68 4.66 3.40
C LYS A 373 -34.81 3.18 3.79
N ALA A 374 -35.72 2.43 3.17
CA ALA A 374 -35.92 1.01 3.48
C ALA A 374 -34.71 0.17 3.06
N LEU A 375 -34.10 0.48 1.91
CA LEU A 375 -32.85 -0.14 1.46
C LEU A 375 -31.66 0.27 2.36
N ASP A 376 -31.59 1.53 2.76
CA ASP A 376 -30.54 2.02 3.65
C ASP A 376 -30.60 1.33 5.02
N ASP A 377 -31.80 1.06 5.54
CA ASP A 377 -32.01 0.34 6.80
C ASP A 377 -31.49 -1.12 6.76
N THR A 378 -31.29 -1.72 5.58
CA THR A 378 -30.78 -3.10 5.45
C THR A 378 -29.26 -3.20 5.31
N VAL A 379 -28.60 -2.12 4.88
CA VAL A 379 -27.13 -2.07 4.69
C VAL A 379 -26.42 -1.30 5.80
N ILE A 380 -26.98 -0.17 6.25
CA ILE A 380 -26.33 0.71 7.23
C ILE A 380 -26.32 0.03 8.60
N GLY A 381 -25.11 -0.24 9.12
CA GLY A 381 -24.91 -0.94 10.41
C GLY A 381 -24.94 -2.46 10.32
N ASN A 382 -25.26 -3.04 9.16
CA ASN A 382 -25.28 -4.49 8.96
C ASN A 382 -23.85 -5.06 9.08
N PRO A 383 -23.57 -6.06 9.95
CA PRO A 383 -22.21 -6.60 10.12
C PRO A 383 -21.76 -7.52 8.98
N SER A 384 -22.66 -7.91 8.07
CA SER A 384 -22.32 -8.86 7.01
C SER A 384 -21.56 -8.20 5.85
N ASN A 385 -20.47 -8.85 5.42
CA ASN A 385 -19.71 -8.42 4.25
C ASN A 385 -20.42 -8.77 2.93
N ASP A 386 -21.34 -9.75 2.93
CA ASP A 386 -22.01 -10.25 1.74
C ASP A 386 -23.51 -9.95 1.81
N LEU A 387 -24.02 -9.15 0.89
CA LEU A 387 -25.44 -8.77 0.83
C LEU A 387 -26.05 -9.16 -0.51
N THR A 388 -27.19 -9.84 -0.45
CA THR A 388 -27.96 -10.23 -1.63
C THR A 388 -29.35 -9.60 -1.64
N TYR A 389 -29.72 -8.99 -2.76
CA TYR A 389 -31.04 -8.41 -2.99
C TYR A 389 -31.73 -9.06 -4.18
N LEU A 390 -32.90 -9.65 -3.97
CA LEU A 390 -33.80 -10.07 -5.04
C LEU A 390 -34.77 -8.94 -5.35
N ILE A 391 -34.79 -8.46 -6.59
CA ILE A 391 -35.69 -7.40 -7.06
C ILE A 391 -36.87 -8.04 -7.75
N ALA A 392 -38.08 -7.65 -7.37
CA ALA A 392 -39.31 -8.14 -7.96
C ALA A 392 -40.33 -7.01 -8.13
N ASN A 393 -41.15 -7.12 -9.17
CA ASN A 393 -42.23 -6.16 -9.46
C ASN A 393 -41.72 -4.72 -9.59
N SER A 394 -40.54 -4.50 -10.16
CA SER A 394 -39.99 -3.17 -10.43
C SER A 394 -40.22 -2.76 -11.90
N GLY A 395 -40.34 -1.46 -12.12
CA GLY A 395 -40.57 -0.83 -13.42
C GLY A 395 -39.62 0.34 -13.65
N ASP A 396 -39.49 0.76 -14.90
CA ASP A 396 -38.56 1.80 -15.29
C ASP A 396 -39.07 3.22 -14.96
N GLU A 397 -40.34 3.38 -14.61
CA GLU A 397 -40.93 4.64 -14.13
C GLU A 397 -40.31 5.12 -12.80
N GLU A 398 -40.32 6.45 -12.57
CA GLU A 398 -39.80 7.05 -11.35
C GLU A 398 -40.59 6.55 -10.12
N ASN A 399 -39.88 6.23 -9.03
CA ASN A 399 -40.42 5.57 -7.82
C ASN A 399 -40.98 4.14 -8.01
N CYS A 400 -40.86 3.54 -9.20
CA CYS A 400 -41.26 2.15 -9.44
C CYS A 400 -40.09 1.16 -9.34
N HIS A 401 -38.95 1.58 -8.82
CA HIS A 401 -37.75 0.76 -8.67
C HIS A 401 -36.87 1.26 -7.52
N PRO A 402 -36.02 0.38 -6.95
CA PRO A 402 -35.06 0.79 -5.94
C PRO A 402 -33.87 1.56 -6.54
N VAL A 403 -33.41 2.55 -5.78
CA VAL A 403 -32.21 3.34 -6.07
C VAL A 403 -31.11 2.93 -5.09
N PHE A 404 -30.07 2.28 -5.59
CA PHE A 404 -28.91 1.86 -4.81
C PHE A 404 -27.88 2.99 -4.77
N ASP A 405 -27.59 3.47 -3.56
CA ASP A 405 -26.46 4.36 -3.34
C ASP A 405 -25.19 3.52 -3.14
N LEU A 406 -24.33 3.46 -4.16
CA LEU A 406 -23.18 2.55 -4.16
C LEU A 406 -22.21 2.84 -3.01
N GLU A 407 -22.17 4.08 -2.52
CA GLU A 407 -21.34 4.47 -1.38
C GLU A 407 -21.75 3.77 -0.08
N HIS A 408 -23.00 3.32 0.06
CA HIS A 408 -23.46 2.57 1.23
C HIS A 408 -22.93 1.13 1.25
N PHE A 409 -22.49 0.62 0.10
CA PHE A 409 -22.02 -0.75 -0.09
C PHE A 409 -20.49 -0.85 -0.19
N GLY A 410 -19.76 0.24 0.02
CA GLY A 410 -18.29 0.21 0.03
C GLY A 410 -17.74 -0.82 1.02
N ASN A 411 -16.71 -1.56 0.61
CA ASN A 411 -16.10 -2.68 1.34
C ASN A 411 -16.98 -3.93 1.50
N ARG A 412 -18.09 -4.04 0.75
CA ARG A 412 -18.98 -5.21 0.75
C ARG A 412 -19.02 -5.91 -0.60
N ASN A 413 -19.41 -7.17 -0.59
CA ASN A 413 -19.82 -7.90 -1.79
C ASN A 413 -21.33 -7.77 -1.94
N LEU A 414 -21.75 -7.03 -2.97
CA LEU A 414 -23.16 -6.80 -3.30
C LEU A 414 -23.59 -7.73 -4.42
N THR A 415 -24.66 -8.50 -4.22
CA THR A 415 -25.32 -9.26 -5.28
C THR A 415 -26.74 -8.78 -5.46
N VAL A 416 -27.12 -8.36 -6.67
CA VAL A 416 -28.50 -7.94 -7.00
C VAL A 416 -29.02 -8.79 -8.14
N LEU A 417 -30.14 -9.47 -7.89
CA LEU A 417 -30.76 -10.42 -8.79
C LEU A 417 -32.13 -9.88 -9.18
N GLY A 418 -32.44 -9.76 -10.47
CA GLY A 418 -33.81 -9.59 -10.91
C GLY A 418 -34.55 -10.92 -10.88
N PHE A 419 -35.78 -10.93 -10.37
CA PHE A 419 -36.68 -12.06 -10.50
C PHE A 419 -36.98 -12.38 -11.98
N THR A 420 -37.02 -11.35 -12.82
CA THR A 420 -37.14 -11.45 -14.29
C THR A 420 -36.15 -10.50 -14.98
N GLU A 421 -35.85 -10.70 -16.27
CA GLU A 421 -34.96 -9.79 -17.04
C GLU A 421 -35.47 -8.34 -17.17
N ASN A 422 -36.71 -8.08 -16.79
CA ASN A 422 -37.35 -6.77 -16.92
C ASN A 422 -37.34 -5.98 -15.61
N GLU A 423 -36.85 -6.56 -14.53
CA GLU A 423 -36.67 -5.83 -13.27
C GLU A 423 -35.67 -4.69 -13.49
N PHE A 424 -35.91 -3.57 -12.82
CA PHE A 424 -35.16 -2.34 -12.98
C PHE A 424 -34.58 -1.87 -11.65
N VAL A 425 -33.34 -1.39 -11.69
CA VAL A 425 -32.69 -0.70 -10.58
C VAL A 425 -31.94 0.53 -11.08
N SER A 426 -31.75 1.50 -10.21
CA SER A 426 -30.90 2.66 -10.51
C SER A 426 -29.81 2.85 -9.47
N PHE A 427 -28.73 3.54 -9.87
CA PHE A 427 -27.54 3.76 -9.05
C PHE A 427 -27.23 5.24 -8.86
N THR A 428 -26.81 5.59 -7.65
CA THR A 428 -26.19 6.87 -7.30
C THR A 428 -24.85 6.62 -6.59
N GLY A 429 -24.04 7.67 -6.44
CA GLY A 429 -22.72 7.59 -5.78
C GLY A 429 -21.56 7.19 -6.70
N ASP A 430 -20.36 7.17 -6.13
CA ASP A 430 -19.11 6.67 -6.73
C ASP A 430 -18.46 5.65 -5.78
N ALA A 431 -18.24 4.42 -6.26
CA ALA A 431 -17.58 3.36 -5.51
C ALA A 431 -16.25 2.92 -6.15
N THR A 432 -15.65 3.74 -7.02
CA THR A 432 -14.40 3.38 -7.73
C THR A 432 -13.15 3.43 -6.84
N ASP A 433 -13.22 4.09 -5.69
CA ASP A 433 -12.21 4.13 -4.63
C ASP A 433 -12.40 3.02 -3.57
N ASP A 434 -13.50 2.27 -3.64
CA ASP A 434 -13.84 1.22 -2.67
C ASP A 434 -13.24 -0.16 -3.02
N ILE A 435 -13.31 -1.09 -2.07
CA ILE A 435 -13.00 -2.52 -2.26
C ILE A 435 -14.32 -3.31 -2.23
N GLY A 436 -14.40 -4.45 -2.93
CA GLY A 436 -15.59 -5.32 -2.95
C GLY A 436 -15.95 -5.82 -4.35
N LEU A 437 -16.82 -6.83 -4.42
CA LEU A 437 -17.34 -7.40 -5.66
C LEU A 437 -18.84 -7.13 -5.81
N PHE A 438 -19.23 -6.48 -6.90
CA PHE A 438 -20.60 -6.13 -7.21
C PHE A 438 -21.10 -7.03 -8.34
N THR A 439 -22.13 -7.82 -8.09
CA THR A 439 -22.70 -8.77 -9.06
C THR A 439 -24.13 -8.39 -9.38
N PHE A 440 -24.43 -8.18 -10.65
CA PHE A 440 -25.78 -7.86 -11.13
C PHE A 440 -26.22 -8.91 -12.15
N LYS A 441 -27.42 -9.47 -11.96
CA LYS A 441 -27.94 -10.53 -12.81
C LYS A 441 -29.40 -10.34 -13.17
N ASN A 442 -29.73 -10.61 -14.44
CA ASN A 442 -31.10 -10.64 -14.97
C ASN A 442 -31.90 -9.36 -14.66
N LEU A 443 -31.36 -8.17 -14.92
CA LEU A 443 -32.04 -6.92 -14.61
C LEU A 443 -31.61 -5.78 -15.54
N SER A 444 -32.32 -4.66 -15.48
CA SER A 444 -31.99 -3.43 -16.16
C SER A 444 -31.42 -2.42 -15.17
N ILE A 445 -30.32 -1.76 -15.54
CA ILE A 445 -29.64 -0.76 -14.71
C ILE A 445 -29.63 0.62 -15.34
N SER A 446 -29.66 1.64 -14.50
CA SER A 446 -29.40 3.03 -14.89
C SER A 446 -28.66 3.78 -13.77
N GLY A 447 -28.14 4.98 -14.05
CA GLY A 447 -27.47 5.82 -13.04
C GLY A 447 -25.97 6.01 -13.30
N ASN A 448 -25.24 6.40 -12.26
CA ASN A 448 -23.77 6.50 -12.31
C ASN A 448 -23.17 5.09 -12.17
N LEU A 449 -22.37 4.66 -13.16
CA LEU A 449 -21.85 3.30 -13.26
C LEU A 449 -20.37 3.25 -12.86
N LEU A 450 -20.11 3.55 -11.60
CA LEU A 450 -18.78 3.72 -11.02
C LEU A 450 -18.57 2.66 -9.94
N PHE A 451 -17.87 1.59 -10.30
CA PHE A 451 -17.75 0.38 -9.48
C PHE A 451 -16.29 0.02 -9.16
N PRO A 452 -16.04 -0.76 -8.10
CA PRO A 452 -14.74 -1.35 -7.84
C PRO A 452 -14.54 -2.57 -8.76
N ASN A 453 -14.79 -3.79 -8.28
CA ASN A 453 -14.91 -4.97 -9.12
C ASN A 453 -16.38 -5.24 -9.42
N ILE A 454 -16.72 -5.50 -10.69
CA ILE A 454 -18.11 -5.72 -11.10
C ILE A 454 -18.26 -6.95 -12.00
N SER A 455 -19.36 -7.68 -11.81
CA SER A 455 -19.84 -8.78 -12.63
C SER A 455 -21.24 -8.48 -13.17
N LEU A 456 -21.41 -8.53 -14.49
CA LEU A 456 -22.67 -8.27 -15.20
C LEU A 456 -23.09 -9.50 -16.02
N GLU A 457 -24.21 -10.12 -15.63
CA GLU A 457 -24.77 -11.28 -16.33
C GLU A 457 -26.21 -10.99 -16.75
N ASN A 458 -26.48 -10.96 -18.06
CA ASN A 458 -27.79 -10.68 -18.62
C ASN A 458 -28.39 -9.35 -18.13
N VAL A 459 -27.58 -8.29 -18.13
CA VAL A 459 -27.92 -6.95 -17.66
C VAL A 459 -28.15 -5.99 -18.82
N LYS A 460 -29.28 -5.29 -18.82
CA LYS A 460 -29.56 -4.21 -19.79
C LYS A 460 -29.19 -2.86 -19.20
N VAL A 461 -28.43 -2.04 -19.91
CA VAL A 461 -28.18 -0.65 -19.51
C VAL A 461 -29.19 0.24 -20.19
N LEU A 462 -29.89 1.09 -19.43
CA LEU A 462 -30.86 2.04 -19.94
C LEU A 462 -30.36 3.48 -19.73
N ASN A 463 -30.43 4.29 -20.80
CA ASN A 463 -30.09 5.70 -20.74
C ASN A 463 -31.34 6.58 -20.90
N LYS A 464 -31.89 7.03 -19.76
CA LYS A 464 -33.04 7.96 -19.74
C LYS A 464 -32.64 9.44 -19.81
N LEU A 465 -31.35 9.79 -19.73
CA LEU A 465 -30.87 11.17 -19.72
C LEU A 465 -30.05 11.51 -20.98
N GLU A 466 -30.18 12.75 -21.48
CA GLU A 466 -29.44 13.25 -22.66
C GLU A 466 -27.92 13.40 -22.42
N LYS A 467 -27.45 13.30 -21.18
CA LYS A 467 -26.02 13.44 -20.84
C LYS A 467 -25.28 12.11 -20.98
N ARG A 468 -24.10 12.15 -21.62
CA ARG A 468 -23.17 11.00 -21.68
C ARG A 468 -22.77 10.58 -20.27
N ARG A 469 -22.89 9.28 -19.97
CA ARG A 469 -22.49 8.69 -18.69
C ARG A 469 -21.18 7.95 -18.83
N LEU A 470 -20.43 7.82 -17.74
CA LEU A 470 -19.17 7.08 -17.68
C LEU A 470 -19.39 5.72 -17.00
N PHE A 471 -18.88 4.64 -17.60
CA PHE A 471 -18.73 3.34 -16.97
C PHE A 471 -17.26 3.13 -16.60
N LYS A 472 -16.98 2.87 -15.31
CA LYS A 472 -15.62 2.69 -14.80
C LYS A 472 -15.58 1.56 -13.76
N SER A 473 -14.54 0.73 -13.87
CA SER A 473 -14.29 -0.40 -12.97
C SER A 473 -12.79 -0.70 -12.82
N VAL A 474 -12.38 -1.29 -11.71
CA VAL A 474 -11.03 -1.84 -11.50
C VAL A 474 -10.89 -3.18 -12.22
N TYR A 475 -11.86 -4.08 -12.03
CA TYR A 475 -11.98 -5.36 -12.74
C TYR A 475 -13.41 -5.55 -13.25
N LEU A 476 -13.57 -6.01 -14.48
CA LEU A 476 -14.88 -6.24 -15.10
C LEU A 476 -15.04 -7.71 -15.50
N THR A 477 -16.11 -8.34 -15.04
CA THR A 477 -16.64 -9.57 -15.61
C THR A 477 -17.97 -9.26 -16.29
N ILE A 478 -18.14 -9.67 -17.55
CA ILE A 478 -19.35 -9.32 -18.31
C ILE A 478 -19.66 -10.39 -19.35
N ASP A 479 -20.95 -10.61 -19.64
CA ASP A 479 -21.36 -11.43 -20.79
C ASP A 479 -21.58 -10.59 -22.07
N MET A 480 -21.60 -11.25 -23.23
CA MET A 480 -21.74 -10.57 -24.52
C MET A 480 -23.06 -9.78 -24.64
N LYS A 481 -24.17 -10.29 -24.08
CA LYS A 481 -25.49 -9.63 -24.13
C LYS A 481 -25.47 -8.31 -23.35
N SER A 482 -24.88 -8.30 -22.16
CA SER A 482 -24.74 -7.10 -21.33
C SER A 482 -23.77 -6.10 -21.96
N LEU A 483 -22.65 -6.58 -22.52
CA LEU A 483 -21.69 -5.71 -23.20
C LEU A 483 -22.32 -5.01 -24.40
N MET A 484 -23.06 -5.74 -25.24
CA MET A 484 -23.81 -5.16 -26.36
C MET A 484 -24.82 -4.11 -25.88
N SER A 485 -25.53 -4.38 -24.79
CA SER A 485 -26.46 -3.41 -24.22
C SER A 485 -25.77 -2.11 -23.79
N ILE A 486 -24.56 -2.18 -23.21
CA ILE A 486 -23.78 -0.97 -22.88
C ILE A 486 -23.43 -0.18 -24.15
N PHE A 487 -22.91 -0.84 -25.19
CA PHE A 487 -22.49 -0.16 -26.43
C PHE A 487 -23.66 0.40 -27.26
N GLN A 488 -24.86 -0.16 -27.13
CA GLN A 488 -26.08 0.39 -27.74
C GLN A 488 -26.58 1.66 -27.03
N THR A 489 -26.04 1.97 -25.85
CA THR A 489 -26.35 3.20 -25.11
C THR A 489 -25.26 4.26 -25.27
N ASN A 490 -25.59 5.52 -24.94
CA ASN A 490 -24.67 6.65 -24.99
C ASN A 490 -23.72 6.70 -23.76
N VAL A 491 -23.20 5.54 -23.34
CA VAL A 491 -22.31 5.35 -22.20
C VAL A 491 -20.85 5.27 -22.69
N ILE A 492 -19.98 6.08 -22.10
CA ILE A 492 -18.54 6.05 -22.33
C ILE A 492 -17.95 4.93 -21.47
N PHE A 493 -17.42 3.89 -22.11
CA PHE A 493 -16.78 2.78 -21.45
C PHE A 493 -15.28 3.04 -21.26
N SER A 494 -14.81 3.13 -20.00
CA SER A 494 -13.39 3.28 -19.69
C SER A 494 -12.70 1.93 -19.49
N ALA A 495 -11.40 1.85 -19.81
CA ALA A 495 -10.62 0.62 -19.70
C ALA A 495 -10.50 0.16 -18.24
N PRO A 496 -10.81 -1.11 -17.91
CA PRO A 496 -10.57 -1.64 -16.57
C PRO A 496 -9.08 -1.60 -16.20
N GLN A 497 -8.79 -1.20 -14.96
CA GLN A 497 -7.42 -0.99 -14.50
C GLN A 497 -6.61 -2.28 -14.37
N LYS A 498 -7.22 -3.35 -13.82
CA LYS A 498 -6.54 -4.62 -13.53
C LYS A 498 -6.83 -5.73 -14.55
N GLY A 499 -8.08 -5.84 -15.03
CA GLY A 499 -8.46 -6.93 -15.94
C GLY A 499 -9.89 -6.86 -16.43
N MET A 500 -10.17 -7.60 -17.50
CA MET A 500 -11.51 -7.77 -18.07
C MET A 500 -11.73 -9.23 -18.46
N THR A 501 -12.86 -9.81 -18.04
CA THR A 501 -13.32 -11.13 -18.45
C THR A 501 -14.63 -11.00 -19.21
N LEU A 502 -14.68 -11.56 -20.42
CA LEU A 502 -15.84 -11.59 -21.30
C LEU A 502 -16.33 -13.02 -21.52
N TYR A 503 -17.60 -13.29 -21.23
CA TYR A 503 -18.26 -14.56 -21.51
C TYR A 503 -19.17 -14.46 -22.73
N ASP A 504 -18.89 -15.23 -23.78
CA ASP A 504 -19.72 -15.38 -24.97
C ASP A 504 -20.71 -16.55 -24.77
N ASN A 505 -21.60 -16.42 -23.79
CA ASN A 505 -22.58 -17.45 -23.40
C ASN A 505 -23.87 -17.44 -24.27
N VAL A 506 -23.86 -16.86 -25.47
CA VAL A 506 -25.09 -16.76 -26.28
C VAL A 506 -25.42 -18.12 -26.91
N ILE A 507 -26.27 -18.89 -26.23
CA ILE A 507 -26.82 -20.19 -26.65
C ILE A 507 -27.89 -20.02 -27.77
N ASP A 508 -28.48 -18.83 -27.92
CA ASP A 508 -29.73 -18.65 -28.67
C ASP A 508 -29.61 -18.10 -30.10
N SER A 509 -28.40 -18.03 -30.68
CA SER A 509 -28.30 -17.77 -32.14
C SER A 509 -28.00 -19.08 -32.89
N PRO A 510 -28.98 -19.67 -33.58
CA PRO A 510 -28.76 -20.83 -34.45
C PRO A 510 -27.98 -20.49 -35.74
N LYS A 511 -27.43 -19.26 -35.85
CA LYS A 511 -26.43 -18.90 -36.85
C LYS A 511 -25.06 -18.93 -36.22
N ASN A 512 -24.18 -19.79 -36.75
CA ASN A 512 -22.74 -19.87 -36.52
C ASN A 512 -22.07 -18.53 -36.88
N ASP A 513 -22.29 -17.48 -36.11
CA ASP A 513 -21.61 -16.20 -36.32
C ASP A 513 -20.28 -16.27 -35.57
N ASP A 514 -19.19 -16.52 -36.29
CA ASP A 514 -17.84 -16.50 -35.74
C ASP A 514 -17.54 -15.15 -35.05
N LEU A 515 -16.68 -15.18 -34.02
CA LEU A 515 -16.32 -13.98 -33.27
C LEU A 515 -15.23 -13.19 -33.99
N ILE A 516 -15.45 -11.91 -34.23
CA ILE A 516 -14.46 -11.04 -34.89
C ILE A 516 -13.78 -10.16 -33.85
N LEU A 517 -12.44 -10.17 -33.82
CA LEU A 517 -11.59 -9.31 -32.99
C LEU A 517 -10.68 -8.46 -33.89
N SER A 518 -10.84 -7.15 -33.88
CA SER A 518 -10.08 -6.22 -34.73
C SER A 518 -9.19 -5.32 -33.87
N LEU A 519 -7.87 -5.37 -34.10
CA LEU A 519 -6.90 -4.46 -33.46
C LEU A 519 -6.95 -3.09 -34.16
N LEU A 520 -7.47 -2.08 -33.47
CA LEU A 520 -7.62 -0.74 -34.04
C LEU A 520 -6.32 0.05 -33.92
N ASN A 521 -5.91 0.30 -32.68
CA ASN A 521 -4.70 1.05 -32.27
C ASN A 521 -4.11 0.36 -31.02
N PRO A 522 -2.89 0.68 -30.57
CA PRO A 522 -2.36 0.15 -29.32
C PRO A 522 -3.34 0.36 -28.15
N GLY A 523 -3.70 -0.73 -27.47
CA GLY A 523 -4.68 -0.70 -26.38
C GLY A 523 -6.15 -0.51 -26.80
N LYS A 524 -6.51 -0.74 -28.07
CA LYS A 524 -7.93 -0.74 -28.50
C LYS A 524 -8.26 -1.96 -29.36
N ILE A 525 -9.25 -2.73 -28.92
CA ILE A 525 -9.81 -3.88 -29.64
C ILE A 525 -11.27 -3.57 -30.01
N GLN A 526 -11.67 -3.94 -31.21
CA GLN A 526 -13.07 -3.93 -31.62
C GLN A 526 -13.60 -5.36 -31.70
N ILE A 527 -14.76 -5.63 -31.11
CA ILE A 527 -15.45 -6.92 -31.14
C ILE A 527 -16.64 -6.85 -32.11
N ASN A 528 -16.78 -7.85 -32.99
CA ASN A 528 -17.86 -8.02 -33.97
C ASN A 528 -18.15 -6.76 -34.81
N ASN A 529 -17.10 -6.00 -35.14
CA ASN A 529 -17.18 -4.74 -35.89
C ASN A 529 -18.11 -3.67 -35.29
N ALA A 530 -18.51 -3.82 -34.03
CA ALA A 530 -19.51 -2.95 -33.39
C ALA A 530 -19.02 -2.35 -32.06
N MET A 531 -18.27 -3.11 -31.26
CA MET A 531 -17.96 -2.77 -29.88
C MET A 531 -16.49 -2.40 -29.71
N ASN A 532 -16.18 -1.13 -29.48
CA ASN A 532 -14.81 -0.63 -29.32
C ASN A 532 -14.40 -0.62 -27.85
N LEU A 533 -13.58 -1.59 -27.46
CA LEU A 533 -13.02 -1.70 -26.11
C LEU A 533 -11.65 -1.03 -26.04
N SER A 534 -11.47 -0.20 -25.02
CA SER A 534 -10.15 0.31 -24.64
C SER A 534 -9.57 -0.59 -23.55
N LEU A 535 -8.31 -0.98 -23.69
CA LEU A 535 -7.55 -1.83 -22.78
C LEU A 535 -6.17 -1.21 -22.58
N THR A 536 -5.64 -1.20 -21.35
CA THR A 536 -4.24 -0.81 -21.18
C THR A 536 -3.32 -1.96 -21.62
N PRO A 537 -2.05 -1.69 -22.02
CA PRO A 537 -1.12 -2.76 -22.44
C PRO A 537 -0.82 -3.80 -21.35
N LEU A 538 -1.10 -3.50 -20.08
CA LEU A 538 -0.89 -4.38 -18.94
C LEU A 538 -2.17 -5.12 -18.51
N THR A 539 -3.35 -4.62 -18.91
CA THR A 539 -4.65 -5.25 -18.61
C THR A 539 -4.76 -6.59 -19.32
N LEU A 540 -5.04 -7.67 -18.58
CA LEU A 540 -5.39 -8.96 -19.16
C LEU A 540 -6.86 -8.95 -19.61
N PHE A 541 -7.09 -9.24 -20.90
CA PHE A 541 -8.40 -9.51 -21.46
C PHE A 541 -8.61 -11.02 -21.60
N SER A 542 -9.50 -11.58 -20.80
CA SER A 542 -9.87 -12.99 -20.84
C SER A 542 -11.19 -13.17 -21.58
N LEU A 543 -11.20 -13.99 -22.62
CA LEU A 543 -12.37 -14.29 -23.43
C LEU A 543 -12.73 -15.76 -23.28
N TYR A 544 -13.95 -16.06 -22.83
CA TYR A 544 -14.51 -17.40 -22.81
C TYR A 544 -15.50 -17.54 -23.97
N THR A 545 -15.24 -18.45 -24.90
CA THR A 545 -16.10 -18.67 -26.09
C THR A 545 -16.04 -20.11 -26.59
N SER A 546 -17.07 -20.48 -27.36
CA SER A 546 -17.15 -21.75 -28.11
C SER A 546 -17.13 -21.56 -29.63
N LYS A 547 -16.96 -20.32 -30.09
CA LYS A 547 -17.02 -19.94 -31.52
C LYS A 547 -15.62 -19.90 -32.14
N ASN A 548 -15.53 -19.94 -33.47
CA ASN A 548 -14.25 -19.65 -34.11
C ASN A 548 -13.95 -18.15 -34.01
N ILE A 549 -12.69 -17.76 -34.15
CA ILE A 549 -12.25 -16.38 -33.94
C ILE A 549 -11.54 -15.86 -35.18
N TYR A 550 -11.88 -14.65 -35.62
CA TYR A 550 -11.22 -13.96 -36.73
C TYR A 550 -10.51 -12.71 -36.22
N PHE A 551 -9.19 -12.67 -36.35
CA PHE A 551 -8.34 -11.56 -35.97
C PHE A 551 -8.02 -10.65 -37.14
N TYR A 552 -8.48 -9.40 -37.08
CA TYR A 552 -8.13 -8.35 -38.02
C TYR A 552 -7.20 -7.33 -37.38
N LYS A 553 -6.45 -6.60 -38.22
CA LYS A 553 -5.69 -5.41 -37.81
C LYS A 553 -6.04 -4.23 -38.70
N ASN A 554 -6.12 -3.05 -38.11
CA ASN A 554 -6.23 -1.81 -38.87
C ASN A 554 -4.97 -1.64 -39.75
N LYS A 555 -5.15 -1.06 -40.94
CA LYS A 555 -4.07 -0.77 -41.89
C LYS A 555 -2.95 0.07 -41.27
N ASN A 556 -3.30 0.97 -40.34
CA ASN A 556 -2.36 1.88 -39.68
C ASN A 556 -1.89 1.39 -38.30
N TYR A 557 -2.14 0.13 -37.94
CA TYR A 557 -1.69 -0.42 -36.67
C TYR A 557 -0.15 -0.50 -36.63
N PRO A 558 0.51 0.01 -35.58
CA PRO A 558 1.97 0.04 -35.52
C PRO A 558 2.54 -1.39 -35.44
N PRO A 559 3.65 -1.69 -36.13
CA PRO A 559 4.25 -3.02 -36.17
C PRO A 559 5.05 -3.31 -34.88
N LEU A 560 4.40 -3.22 -33.72
CA LEU A 560 5.01 -3.38 -32.39
C LEU A 560 4.19 -4.37 -31.56
N VAL A 561 4.80 -5.50 -31.18
CA VAL A 561 4.16 -6.53 -30.32
C VAL A 561 3.76 -5.95 -28.98
N SER A 562 4.57 -5.05 -28.41
CA SER A 562 4.30 -4.38 -27.12
C SER A 562 2.97 -3.63 -27.11
N GLY A 563 2.51 -3.12 -28.27
CA GLY A 563 1.24 -2.41 -28.43
C GLY A 563 0.01 -3.33 -28.43
N ILE A 564 0.18 -4.64 -28.66
CA ILE A 564 -0.92 -5.61 -28.59
C ILE A 564 -1.29 -5.83 -27.11
N PRO A 565 -2.59 -5.73 -26.75
CA PRO A 565 -3.05 -6.04 -25.39
C PRO A 565 -2.83 -7.50 -25.05
N LYS A 566 -2.76 -7.84 -23.76
CA LYS A 566 -2.67 -9.23 -23.33
C LYS A 566 -4.05 -9.88 -23.46
N ILE A 567 -4.18 -10.89 -24.31
CA ILE A 567 -5.43 -11.59 -24.60
C ILE A 567 -5.24 -13.07 -24.24
N LYS A 568 -6.12 -13.61 -23.41
CA LYS A 568 -6.19 -15.04 -23.11
C LYS A 568 -7.56 -15.58 -23.49
N ILE A 569 -7.60 -16.55 -24.38
CA ILE A 569 -8.83 -17.09 -24.97
C ILE A 569 -9.05 -18.49 -24.43
N TYR A 570 -10.16 -18.72 -23.77
CA TYR A 570 -10.57 -20.00 -23.21
C TYR A 570 -11.64 -20.63 -24.08
N PHE A 571 -11.26 -21.68 -24.81
CA PHE A 571 -12.19 -22.61 -25.43
C PHE A 571 -12.56 -23.67 -24.40
N ASN A 572 -13.69 -23.45 -23.72
CA ASN A 572 -14.13 -24.34 -22.65
C ASN A 572 -15.39 -25.10 -23.06
N LYS A 573 -15.48 -26.38 -22.65
CA LYS A 573 -16.71 -27.19 -22.65
C LYS A 573 -17.67 -26.77 -21.53
N LEU A 574 -17.78 -25.46 -21.22
CA LEU A 574 -18.64 -24.96 -20.14
C LEU A 574 -20.12 -25.33 -20.35
N ASN A 575 -20.50 -25.69 -21.58
CA ASN A 575 -21.76 -26.36 -21.89
C ASN A 575 -21.48 -27.79 -22.37
N GLN A 576 -21.80 -28.79 -21.53
CA GLN A 576 -21.67 -30.23 -21.81
C GLN A 576 -22.42 -30.71 -23.07
N ASN A 577 -23.20 -29.84 -23.73
CA ASN A 577 -24.05 -30.18 -24.88
C ASN A 577 -23.40 -29.94 -26.25
N ILE A 578 -22.19 -29.38 -26.34
CA ILE A 578 -21.52 -29.14 -27.62
C ILE A 578 -20.21 -29.95 -27.68
N ASN A 579 -20.25 -31.12 -28.31
CA ASN A 579 -19.08 -31.93 -28.67
C ASN A 579 -18.34 -31.31 -29.88
N LYS A 580 -17.83 -30.08 -29.73
CA LYS A 580 -16.96 -29.48 -30.75
C LYS A 580 -15.51 -29.85 -30.43
N ASN A 581 -14.93 -30.70 -31.27
CA ASN A 581 -13.58 -31.25 -31.08
C ASN A 581 -12.48 -30.38 -31.72
N SER A 582 -12.84 -29.33 -32.45
CA SER A 582 -11.89 -28.43 -33.11
C SER A 582 -12.35 -26.97 -33.13
N TYR A 583 -11.42 -26.03 -33.05
CA TYR A 583 -11.68 -24.59 -33.17
C TYR A 583 -10.73 -23.96 -34.17
N THR A 584 -11.22 -22.93 -34.89
CA THR A 584 -10.41 -22.18 -35.85
C THR A 584 -10.15 -20.76 -35.36
N ILE A 585 -8.92 -20.30 -35.55
CA ILE A 585 -8.50 -18.92 -35.37
C ILE A 585 -7.89 -18.43 -36.68
N ALA A 586 -8.59 -17.52 -37.35
CA ALA A 586 -8.22 -17.02 -38.65
C ALA A 586 -7.60 -15.62 -38.55
N PHE A 587 -6.55 -15.38 -39.33
CA PHE A 587 -5.89 -14.09 -39.50
C PHE A 587 -6.02 -13.62 -40.96
N PRO A 588 -7.24 -13.26 -41.39
CA PRO A 588 -7.53 -12.90 -42.77
C PRO A 588 -6.82 -11.62 -43.24
N GLY A 589 -6.63 -11.51 -44.56
CA GLY A 589 -6.01 -10.38 -45.23
C GLY A 589 -4.52 -10.53 -45.54
N LYS A 590 -3.91 -9.42 -46.03
CA LYS A 590 -2.49 -9.39 -46.43
C LYS A 590 -1.56 -9.81 -45.28
N GLU A 591 -0.42 -10.38 -45.65
CA GLU A 591 0.63 -10.86 -44.74
C GLU A 591 0.89 -9.88 -43.58
N TRP A 592 0.91 -10.43 -42.36
CA TRP A 592 1.23 -9.65 -41.17
C TRP A 592 2.68 -9.15 -41.27
N PRO A 593 2.98 -7.93 -40.79
CA PRO A 593 4.35 -7.43 -40.77
C PRO A 593 5.27 -8.41 -40.06
N LYS A 594 6.51 -8.59 -40.55
CA LYS A 594 7.49 -9.49 -39.94
C LYS A 594 7.70 -9.25 -38.44
N GLN A 595 7.57 -8.00 -37.99
CA GLN A 595 7.67 -7.63 -36.58
C GLN A 595 6.53 -8.17 -35.71
N LEU A 596 5.41 -8.56 -36.32
CA LEU A 596 4.23 -9.15 -35.68
C LEU A 596 4.03 -10.62 -36.09
N SER A 597 5.05 -11.27 -36.67
CA SER A 597 4.94 -12.69 -37.04
C SER A 597 4.91 -13.61 -35.82
N ASP A 598 5.39 -13.14 -34.66
CA ASP A 598 5.25 -13.82 -33.37
C ASP A 598 4.61 -12.88 -32.35
N ILE A 599 3.41 -13.24 -31.90
CA ILE A 599 2.64 -12.51 -30.88
C ILE A 599 2.28 -13.42 -29.69
N SER A 600 2.99 -14.54 -29.54
CA SER A 600 2.78 -15.54 -28.47
C SER A 600 2.98 -14.98 -27.06
N ALA A 601 3.73 -13.88 -26.90
CA ALA A 601 3.83 -13.16 -25.63
C ALA A 601 2.55 -12.39 -25.23
N LYS A 602 1.61 -12.21 -26.17
CA LYS A 602 0.44 -11.34 -26.04
C LYS A 602 -0.88 -12.09 -26.21
N ILE A 603 -0.92 -13.12 -27.04
CA ILE A 603 -2.13 -13.92 -27.27
C ILE A 603 -1.85 -15.37 -26.88
N THR A 604 -2.60 -15.87 -25.90
CA THR A 604 -2.59 -17.27 -25.47
C THR A 604 -3.96 -17.90 -25.65
N ILE A 605 -4.00 -19.11 -26.17
CA ILE A 605 -5.21 -19.92 -26.31
C ILE A 605 -5.18 -21.05 -25.30
N VAL A 606 -6.31 -21.32 -24.65
CA VAL A 606 -6.50 -22.46 -23.76
C VAL A 606 -7.57 -23.34 -24.36
N HIS A 607 -7.24 -24.58 -24.73
CA HIS A 607 -8.13 -25.44 -25.54
C HIS A 607 -8.28 -26.88 -25.04
N GLY A 608 -7.56 -27.28 -23.99
CA GLY A 608 -7.61 -28.64 -23.44
C GLY A 608 -7.25 -29.67 -24.52
N GLU A 609 -8.08 -30.69 -24.70
CA GLU A 609 -7.89 -31.77 -25.69
C GLU A 609 -8.35 -31.40 -27.12
N SER A 610 -8.95 -30.22 -27.30
CA SER A 610 -9.54 -29.83 -28.59
C SER A 610 -8.45 -29.48 -29.61
N SER A 611 -8.68 -29.79 -30.89
CA SER A 611 -7.76 -29.42 -31.97
C SER A 611 -7.88 -27.93 -32.31
N ILE A 612 -6.76 -27.23 -32.54
CA ILE A 612 -6.76 -25.82 -32.92
C ILE A 612 -6.21 -25.64 -34.32
N TYR A 613 -6.92 -24.90 -35.17
CA TYR A 613 -6.50 -24.51 -36.51
C TYR A 613 -6.21 -23.01 -36.54
N VAL A 614 -4.94 -22.66 -36.65
CA VAL A 614 -4.48 -21.27 -36.83
C VAL A 614 -4.25 -21.05 -38.32
N ILE A 615 -5.07 -20.22 -38.96
CA ILE A 615 -5.05 -20.08 -40.43
C ILE A 615 -4.86 -18.64 -40.86
N GLY A 616 -4.13 -18.45 -41.95
CA GLY A 616 -4.02 -17.18 -42.66
C GLY A 616 -5.18 -16.98 -43.66
N ASP A 617 -4.97 -16.09 -44.61
CA ASP A 617 -5.92 -15.81 -45.69
C ASP A 617 -5.97 -16.99 -46.67
N PHE A 618 -7.17 -17.48 -47.00
CA PHE A 618 -7.37 -18.67 -47.86
C PHE A 618 -8.28 -18.31 -49.04
N ASP A 619 -7.82 -18.56 -50.26
CA ASP A 619 -8.55 -18.22 -51.48
C ASP A 619 -9.52 -19.31 -51.98
N GLY A 620 -9.65 -20.40 -51.22
CA GLY A 620 -10.42 -21.59 -51.59
C GLY A 620 -9.56 -22.74 -52.11
N ASN A 621 -8.33 -22.47 -52.57
CA ASN A 621 -7.40 -23.47 -53.10
C ASN A 621 -6.07 -23.53 -52.33
N LYS A 622 -5.55 -22.39 -51.87
CA LYS A 622 -4.30 -22.29 -51.12
C LYS A 622 -4.31 -21.15 -50.12
N TYR A 623 -3.44 -21.26 -49.12
CA TYR A 623 -3.17 -20.16 -48.20
C TYR A 623 -2.35 -19.07 -48.89
N LEU A 624 -2.84 -17.84 -48.85
CA LEU A 624 -2.22 -16.64 -49.40
C LEU A 624 -1.29 -15.94 -48.39
N SER A 625 -1.46 -16.21 -47.10
CA SER A 625 -0.64 -15.63 -46.04
C SER A 625 -0.35 -16.63 -44.92
N ASN A 626 0.75 -16.39 -44.20
CA ASN A 626 1.06 -17.11 -42.97
C ASN A 626 0.45 -16.35 -41.78
N PRO A 627 -0.31 -17.03 -40.90
CA PRO A 627 -0.78 -16.41 -39.67
C PRO A 627 0.38 -16.18 -38.70
N PRO A 628 0.27 -15.20 -37.79
CA PRO A 628 1.25 -15.01 -36.73
C PRO A 628 1.23 -16.19 -35.75
N ILE A 629 2.38 -16.43 -35.13
CA ILE A 629 2.56 -17.44 -34.09
C ILE A 629 1.87 -16.93 -32.82
N ILE A 630 1.04 -17.78 -32.23
CA ILE A 630 0.30 -17.52 -30.99
C ILE A 630 0.54 -18.66 -29.99
N ASP A 631 0.53 -18.31 -28.71
CA ASP A 631 0.74 -19.27 -27.63
C ASP A 631 -0.49 -20.14 -27.43
N ASN A 632 -0.26 -21.37 -26.97
CA ASN A 632 -1.32 -22.34 -26.73
C ASN A 632 -1.04 -23.18 -25.48
N GLU A 633 -2.11 -23.44 -24.72
CA GLU A 633 -2.16 -24.26 -23.52
C GLU A 633 -3.24 -25.35 -23.74
N GLY A 634 -2.80 -26.56 -24.06
CA GLY A 634 -3.67 -27.70 -24.30
C GLY A 634 -2.89 -28.95 -24.70
N THR A 635 -3.55 -30.11 -24.65
CA THR A 635 -3.02 -31.41 -25.10
C THR A 635 -3.47 -31.78 -26.50
N GLY A 636 -4.46 -31.07 -27.05
CA GLY A 636 -4.94 -31.27 -28.42
C GLY A 636 -3.95 -30.79 -29.49
N PRO A 637 -4.04 -31.30 -30.73
CA PRO A 637 -3.13 -30.93 -31.80
C PRO A 637 -3.37 -29.50 -32.31
N VAL A 638 -2.30 -28.83 -32.72
CA VAL A 638 -2.34 -27.47 -33.28
C VAL A 638 -1.86 -27.49 -34.73
N PHE A 639 -2.64 -26.92 -35.62
CA PHE A 639 -2.37 -26.84 -37.06
C PHE A 639 -2.16 -25.39 -37.46
N TYR A 640 -1.13 -25.11 -38.24
CA TYR A 640 -0.90 -23.79 -38.86
C TYR A 640 -1.05 -23.93 -40.37
N ASN A 641 -2.04 -23.27 -40.98
CA ASN A 641 -2.37 -23.43 -42.41
C ASN A 641 -2.49 -24.92 -42.79
N ASP A 642 -3.26 -25.69 -42.00
CA ASP A 642 -3.46 -27.15 -42.07
C ASP A 642 -2.21 -28.02 -41.89
N ILE A 643 -1.05 -27.42 -41.59
CA ILE A 643 0.18 -28.17 -41.28
C ILE A 643 0.20 -28.43 -39.78
N LEU A 644 0.20 -29.71 -39.39
CA LEU A 644 0.35 -30.11 -37.99
C LEU A 644 1.69 -29.60 -37.44
N LYS A 645 1.62 -28.91 -36.31
CA LYS A 645 2.74 -28.29 -35.64
C LYS A 645 2.97 -28.97 -34.29
N ASN A 646 3.71 -30.08 -34.32
CA ASN A 646 4.17 -30.77 -33.11
C ASN A 646 5.48 -30.12 -32.66
N TYR A 647 5.38 -29.02 -31.93
CA TYR A 647 6.55 -28.40 -31.33
C TYR A 647 6.79 -28.99 -29.96
N GLU A 648 8.04 -29.35 -29.72
CA GLU A 648 8.49 -29.74 -28.39
C GLU A 648 8.60 -28.49 -27.50
N ASN A 649 8.23 -28.63 -26.24
CA ASN A 649 8.49 -27.63 -25.20
C ASN A 649 9.82 -27.88 -24.48
N THR A 650 10.40 -29.07 -24.64
CA THR A 650 11.59 -29.51 -23.90
C THR A 650 12.65 -30.05 -24.86
N PHE A 651 13.84 -29.46 -24.79
CA PHE A 651 14.99 -29.82 -25.61
C PHE A 651 16.18 -30.21 -24.73
N CYS A 652 17.00 -31.12 -25.22
CA CYS A 652 18.24 -31.56 -24.60
C CYS A 652 19.43 -31.10 -25.43
N ILE A 653 20.27 -30.22 -24.88
CA ILE A 653 21.44 -29.67 -25.57
C ILE A 653 22.67 -30.50 -25.18
N CYS A 654 23.21 -31.26 -26.15
CA CYS A 654 24.28 -32.22 -25.92
C CYS A 654 25.05 -32.54 -27.22
N GLU A 655 26.39 -32.71 -27.17
CA GLU A 655 27.23 -33.04 -28.35
C GLU A 655 28.26 -34.19 -28.14
N ASN A 656 28.01 -35.11 -27.21
CA ASN A 656 28.84 -36.28 -26.90
C ASN A 656 28.22 -37.62 -27.36
N ALA A 657 29.01 -38.69 -27.42
CA ALA A 657 28.53 -40.02 -27.84
C ALA A 657 27.38 -40.59 -26.98
N ASN A 658 27.22 -40.12 -25.74
CA ASN A 658 26.20 -40.57 -24.80
C ASN A 658 24.92 -39.71 -24.83
N CYS A 659 24.77 -38.77 -25.78
CA CYS A 659 23.60 -37.88 -25.80
C CYS A 659 22.28 -38.61 -25.99
N GLU A 660 22.24 -39.68 -26.78
CA GLU A 660 21.00 -40.45 -26.96
C GLU A 660 20.49 -41.03 -25.64
N GLU A 661 21.37 -41.65 -24.86
CA GLU A 661 21.03 -42.20 -23.53
C GLU A 661 20.57 -41.10 -22.57
N ILE A 662 21.33 -40.00 -22.49
CA ILE A 662 21.07 -38.92 -21.53
C ILE A 662 19.82 -38.13 -21.90
N CYS A 663 19.59 -37.88 -23.18
CA CYS A 663 18.48 -37.05 -23.65
C CYS A 663 17.16 -37.81 -23.79
N THR A 664 17.15 -39.15 -23.75
CA THR A 664 15.94 -39.97 -23.90
C THR A 664 14.79 -39.50 -23.00
N ASN A 665 15.08 -39.08 -21.76
CA ASN A 665 14.08 -38.56 -20.81
C ASN A 665 14.17 -37.04 -20.58
N ASN A 666 15.05 -36.33 -21.30
CA ASN A 666 15.35 -34.91 -21.07
C ASN A 666 15.02 -34.01 -22.28
N GLY A 667 14.43 -34.56 -23.34
CA GLY A 667 13.91 -33.81 -24.48
C GLY A 667 14.68 -34.05 -25.78
N LYS A 668 14.19 -33.43 -26.86
CA LYS A 668 14.76 -33.61 -28.20
C LYS A 668 16.18 -33.04 -28.29
N ILE A 669 17.10 -33.80 -28.88
CA ILE A 669 18.52 -33.42 -28.98
C ILE A 669 18.70 -32.19 -29.89
N VAL A 670 19.49 -31.22 -29.42
CA VAL A 670 19.86 -29.99 -30.13
C VAL A 670 21.37 -29.76 -29.96
N ASN A 671 22.03 -29.31 -31.04
CA ASN A 671 23.48 -29.03 -31.04
C ASN A 671 23.79 -27.70 -30.31
N PHE A 672 25.06 -27.45 -29.98
CA PHE A 672 25.47 -26.27 -29.21
C PHE A 672 25.44 -24.95 -30.01
N THR A 673 25.29 -25.02 -31.34
CA THR A 673 25.29 -23.83 -32.20
C THR A 673 24.10 -22.92 -31.91
N GLU A 674 24.30 -21.61 -31.95
CA GLU A 674 23.23 -20.63 -31.80
C GLU A 674 22.09 -20.87 -32.81
N ASP A 675 22.38 -21.13 -34.08
CA ASP A 675 21.36 -21.39 -35.10
C ASP A 675 20.45 -22.57 -34.72
N SER A 676 21.03 -23.70 -34.29
CA SER A 676 20.24 -24.87 -33.86
C SER A 676 19.37 -24.57 -32.65
N ILE A 677 19.84 -23.76 -31.71
CA ILE A 677 19.07 -23.34 -30.53
C ILE A 677 17.99 -22.34 -30.94
N ALA A 678 18.30 -21.38 -31.81
CA ALA A 678 17.37 -20.40 -32.32
C ALA A 678 16.23 -21.03 -33.12
N GLU A 679 16.50 -22.11 -33.86
CA GLU A 679 15.48 -22.90 -34.57
C GLU A 679 14.44 -23.53 -33.62
N THR A 680 14.80 -23.81 -32.37
CA THR A 680 13.84 -24.35 -31.38
C THR A 680 12.84 -23.30 -30.89
N ALA A 681 13.17 -22.01 -30.99
CA ALA A 681 12.33 -20.89 -30.58
C ALA A 681 11.60 -20.25 -31.76
N THR A 682 12.28 -20.17 -32.90
CA THR A 682 11.73 -19.58 -34.13
C THR A 682 10.58 -20.42 -34.65
N ASN A 683 9.42 -19.80 -34.89
CA ASN A 683 8.19 -20.47 -35.29
C ASN A 683 7.59 -21.45 -34.27
N ASN A 684 8.17 -21.58 -33.07
CA ASN A 684 7.60 -22.40 -32.02
C ASN A 684 6.45 -21.63 -31.34
N PRO A 685 5.21 -22.12 -31.32
CA PRO A 685 4.09 -21.44 -30.67
C PRO A 685 4.21 -21.45 -29.14
N ILE A 686 4.94 -22.39 -28.56
CA ILE A 686 5.06 -22.52 -27.11
C ILE A 686 5.78 -21.29 -26.55
N ARG A 687 5.17 -20.59 -25.59
CA ARG A 687 5.76 -19.40 -24.97
C ARG A 687 6.94 -19.70 -24.05
N SER A 688 6.98 -20.85 -23.38
CA SER A 688 8.02 -21.22 -22.43
C SER A 688 8.76 -22.48 -22.88
N ILE A 689 10.05 -22.35 -23.19
CA ILE A 689 10.87 -23.46 -23.71
C ILE A 689 11.86 -23.91 -22.64
N THR A 690 11.95 -25.21 -22.39
CA THR A 690 12.87 -25.80 -21.43
C THR A 690 14.07 -26.41 -22.17
N TYR A 691 15.28 -26.05 -21.75
CA TYR A 691 16.54 -26.58 -22.25
C TYR A 691 17.28 -27.30 -21.14
N ASN A 692 17.48 -28.61 -21.31
CA ASN A 692 18.27 -29.45 -20.42
C ASN A 692 19.67 -29.62 -21.02
N ILE A 693 20.71 -29.24 -20.30
CA ILE A 693 22.08 -29.12 -20.83
C ILE A 693 22.96 -30.20 -20.21
N TYR A 694 23.83 -30.83 -21.01
CA TYR A 694 24.79 -31.81 -20.52
C TYR A 694 26.13 -31.79 -21.27
N GLY A 695 27.22 -32.12 -20.57
CA GLY A 695 28.53 -32.40 -21.16
C GLY A 695 29.27 -31.15 -21.66
N THR A 696 28.93 -29.99 -21.13
CA THR A 696 29.54 -28.71 -21.49
C THR A 696 30.83 -28.45 -20.71
N THR A 697 31.71 -27.63 -21.29
CA THR A 697 32.97 -27.21 -20.67
C THR A 697 33.22 -25.73 -20.97
N LEU A 698 34.15 -25.10 -20.26
CA LEU A 698 34.53 -23.70 -20.50
C LEU A 698 34.99 -23.40 -21.95
N ASN A 699 35.46 -24.40 -22.69
CA ASN A 699 35.89 -24.25 -24.09
C ASN A 699 34.84 -24.73 -25.10
N ARG A 700 33.77 -25.38 -24.63
CA ARG A 700 32.73 -25.97 -25.47
C ARG A 700 31.39 -25.88 -24.75
N MET A 701 30.65 -24.83 -25.04
CA MET A 701 29.37 -24.51 -24.40
C MET A 701 28.37 -23.99 -25.45
N PRO A 702 27.07 -24.20 -25.24
CA PRO A 702 26.03 -23.62 -26.09
C PRO A 702 25.93 -22.10 -25.95
N LEU A 703 25.69 -21.42 -27.07
CA LEU A 703 25.49 -19.98 -27.13
C LEU A 703 24.00 -19.65 -27.27
N PHE A 704 23.46 -18.86 -26.33
CA PHE A 704 22.09 -18.37 -26.37
C PHE A 704 22.08 -16.86 -26.64
N GLY A 705 21.62 -16.48 -27.84
CA GLY A 705 21.37 -15.08 -28.18
C GLY A 705 20.05 -14.57 -27.60
N LEU A 706 20.08 -13.65 -26.65
CA LEU A 706 18.86 -13.08 -26.03
C LEU A 706 17.96 -12.36 -27.05
N HIS A 707 18.54 -11.86 -28.13
CA HIS A 707 17.83 -11.23 -29.25
C HIS A 707 16.88 -12.19 -30.00
N THR A 708 17.04 -13.51 -29.81
CA THR A 708 16.13 -14.55 -30.35
C THR A 708 14.91 -14.78 -29.46
N PHE A 709 14.95 -14.32 -28.20
CA PHE A 709 13.90 -14.55 -27.20
C PHE A 709 13.16 -13.29 -26.72
N PRO A 710 12.95 -12.23 -27.53
CA PRO A 710 12.30 -10.99 -27.05
C PRO A 710 10.83 -11.21 -26.65
N TYR A 711 10.23 -12.30 -27.13
CA TYR A 711 8.83 -12.66 -26.91
C TYR A 711 8.65 -14.07 -26.30
N LYS A 712 9.74 -14.76 -25.99
CA LYS A 712 9.73 -16.15 -25.51
C LYS A 712 10.41 -16.27 -24.17
N SER A 713 9.75 -16.96 -23.25
CA SER A 713 10.32 -17.38 -21.98
C SER A 713 11.16 -18.63 -22.22
N PHE A 714 12.23 -18.79 -21.47
CA PHE A 714 12.98 -20.04 -21.47
C PHE A 714 13.51 -20.40 -20.10
N SER A 715 13.70 -21.69 -19.88
CA SER A 715 14.30 -22.26 -18.68
C SER A 715 15.49 -23.11 -19.08
N ILE A 716 16.65 -22.88 -18.47
CA ILE A 716 17.87 -23.65 -18.71
C ILE A 716 18.23 -24.40 -17.43
N HIS A 717 18.37 -25.73 -17.54
CA HIS A 717 18.71 -26.61 -16.44
C HIS A 717 19.89 -27.51 -16.81
N ALA A 718 20.87 -27.65 -15.91
CA ALA A 718 21.89 -28.68 -16.05
C ALA A 718 21.34 -30.07 -15.71
N ILE A 719 21.68 -31.08 -16.52
CA ILE A 719 21.44 -32.49 -16.21
C ILE A 719 22.53 -33.01 -15.27
N GLY A 720 22.12 -33.53 -14.12
CA GLY A 720 23.02 -34.11 -13.12
C GLY A 720 23.49 -33.11 -12.06
N ASN A 721 24.45 -33.55 -11.23
CA ASN A 721 24.88 -32.81 -10.03
C ASN A 721 25.97 -31.77 -10.30
N GLN A 722 26.53 -31.74 -11.51
CA GLN A 722 27.59 -30.80 -11.88
C GLN A 722 27.01 -29.65 -12.71
N ARG A 723 27.46 -28.42 -12.41
CA ARG A 723 27.10 -27.24 -13.20
C ARG A 723 27.55 -27.39 -14.64
N GLN A 724 26.73 -26.87 -15.55
CA GLN A 724 27.01 -26.85 -16.98
C GLN A 724 27.31 -25.42 -17.43
N PHE A 725 28.27 -25.26 -18.33
CA PHE A 725 28.63 -23.99 -18.93
C PHE A 725 27.66 -23.62 -20.04
N ILE A 726 27.22 -22.35 -20.05
CA ILE A 726 26.50 -21.73 -21.16
C ILE A 726 27.10 -20.38 -21.47
N ALA A 727 26.93 -19.92 -22.70
CA ALA A 727 27.27 -18.57 -23.11
C ALA A 727 25.99 -17.79 -23.42
N LEU A 728 25.88 -16.55 -22.95
CA LEU A 728 24.80 -15.63 -23.32
C LEU A 728 25.34 -14.53 -24.21
N GLU A 729 24.61 -14.21 -25.28
CA GLU A 729 24.85 -13.02 -26.07
C GLU A 729 23.77 -11.96 -25.82
N GLY A 730 24.19 -10.77 -25.40
CA GLY A 730 23.32 -9.62 -25.14
C GLY A 730 23.05 -8.79 -26.38
N GLY A 731 22.05 -7.92 -26.29
CA GLY A 731 21.69 -6.95 -27.31
C GLY A 731 22.71 -5.80 -27.35
N GLY A 732 23.34 -5.59 -28.51
CA GLY A 732 24.34 -4.53 -28.68
C GLY A 732 23.79 -3.09 -28.60
N LYS A 733 22.46 -2.90 -28.52
CA LYS A 733 21.79 -1.59 -28.49
C LYS A 733 20.81 -1.49 -27.32
N MET A 734 20.77 -0.33 -26.65
CA MET A 734 19.88 -0.05 -25.51
C MET A 734 18.37 -0.04 -25.85
N ASP A 735 18.01 -0.09 -27.14
CA ASP A 735 16.63 0.06 -27.63
C ASP A 735 15.89 -1.28 -27.85
N GLU A 736 16.51 -2.42 -27.50
CA GLU A 736 15.87 -3.73 -27.63
C GLU A 736 14.78 -3.92 -26.56
N THR A 737 13.53 -4.00 -27.01
CA THR A 737 12.38 -4.15 -26.10
C THR A 737 12.06 -5.63 -25.86
N VAL A 738 12.30 -6.10 -24.64
CA VAL A 738 11.78 -7.41 -24.17
C VAL A 738 10.32 -7.25 -23.75
N SER A 739 9.46 -8.19 -24.14
CA SER A 739 8.05 -8.17 -23.76
C SER A 739 7.88 -8.33 -22.25
N SER A 740 6.95 -7.56 -21.67
CA SER A 740 6.63 -7.60 -20.24
C SER A 740 5.95 -8.89 -19.76
N SER A 741 5.71 -9.84 -20.67
CA SER A 741 5.17 -11.18 -20.40
C SER A 741 6.26 -12.26 -20.36
N VAL A 742 7.53 -11.91 -20.59
CA VAL A 742 8.62 -12.89 -20.69
C VAL A 742 9.33 -13.05 -19.34
N SER A 743 9.65 -14.30 -19.00
CA SER A 743 10.42 -14.67 -17.81
C SER A 743 11.45 -15.73 -18.16
N HIS A 744 12.66 -15.62 -17.63
CA HIS A 744 13.72 -16.60 -17.87
C HIS A 744 14.17 -17.26 -16.58
N ILE A 745 14.50 -18.55 -16.63
CA ILE A 745 14.95 -19.33 -15.47
C ILE A 745 16.29 -19.98 -15.80
N PHE A 746 17.24 -19.88 -14.90
CA PHE A 746 18.54 -20.54 -14.98
C PHE A 746 18.76 -21.36 -13.72
N SER A 747 19.13 -22.62 -13.89
CA SER A 747 19.33 -23.53 -12.77
C SER A 747 20.58 -24.39 -12.96
N ASN A 748 21.47 -24.36 -11.97
CA ASN A 748 22.68 -25.18 -11.90
C ASN A 748 23.62 -24.97 -13.12
N VAL A 749 23.81 -23.72 -13.55
CA VAL A 749 24.65 -23.39 -14.73
C VAL A 749 25.68 -22.29 -14.47
N ASP A 750 26.84 -22.41 -15.11
CA ASP A 750 27.87 -21.37 -15.19
C ASP A 750 27.68 -20.56 -16.47
N ILE A 751 27.31 -19.29 -16.32
CA ILE A 751 26.90 -18.37 -17.37
C ILE A 751 28.07 -17.46 -17.75
N ILE A 752 28.50 -17.53 -19.01
CA ILE A 752 29.53 -16.67 -19.59
C ILE A 752 28.85 -15.59 -20.44
N LEU A 753 29.05 -14.32 -20.10
CA LEU A 753 28.59 -13.19 -20.91
C LEU A 753 29.53 -13.03 -22.11
N SER A 754 29.06 -13.41 -23.30
CA SER A 754 29.87 -13.59 -24.51
C SER A 754 30.35 -12.29 -25.15
N ASN A 755 29.54 -11.23 -25.13
CA ASN A 755 29.82 -9.94 -25.77
C ASN A 755 29.65 -8.76 -24.79
N SER A 756 30.33 -7.63 -25.05
CA SER A 756 30.11 -6.41 -24.29
C SER A 756 28.78 -5.75 -24.70
N GLY A 757 28.05 -5.18 -23.73
CA GLY A 757 26.73 -4.61 -23.95
C GLY A 757 25.76 -4.84 -22.81
N ALA A 758 24.46 -4.74 -23.14
CA ALA A 758 23.37 -4.93 -22.20
C ALA A 758 22.65 -6.27 -22.42
N TYR A 759 22.29 -6.92 -21.33
CA TYR A 759 21.60 -8.20 -21.27
C TYR A 759 20.23 -7.93 -20.66
N PHE A 760 19.21 -7.79 -21.51
CA PHE A 760 17.87 -7.40 -21.10
C PHE A 760 17.05 -8.61 -20.70
N PHE A 761 16.48 -8.55 -19.49
CA PHE A 761 15.48 -9.46 -19.02
C PHE A 761 14.25 -8.66 -18.58
N ASN A 762 13.05 -9.18 -18.80
CA ASN A 762 11.89 -8.62 -18.10
C ASN A 762 11.87 -9.17 -16.67
N ASN A 763 11.61 -10.47 -16.52
CA ASN A 763 11.78 -11.18 -15.26
C ASN A 763 12.87 -12.26 -15.43
N VAL A 764 13.70 -12.47 -14.42
CA VAL A 764 14.73 -13.51 -14.43
C VAL A 764 14.86 -14.20 -13.07
N GLU A 765 15.07 -15.50 -13.10
CA GLU A 765 15.33 -16.34 -11.93
C GLU A 765 16.66 -17.06 -12.11
N PHE A 766 17.53 -16.99 -11.10
CA PHE A 766 18.78 -17.75 -11.04
C PHE A 766 18.84 -18.61 -9.78
N THR A 767 19.13 -19.89 -9.96
CA THR A 767 19.31 -20.85 -8.86
C THR A 767 20.59 -21.66 -9.06
N ASN A 768 21.50 -21.57 -8.10
CA ASN A 768 22.78 -22.29 -8.10
C ASN A 768 23.63 -22.03 -9.36
N CYS A 769 23.74 -20.76 -9.76
CA CYS A 769 24.47 -20.34 -10.96
C CYS A 769 25.77 -19.59 -10.60
N THR A 770 26.64 -19.43 -11.59
CA THR A 770 27.66 -18.36 -11.56
C THR A 770 27.56 -17.52 -12.82
N VAL A 771 27.77 -16.21 -12.72
CA VAL A 771 27.81 -15.32 -13.87
C VAL A 771 29.19 -14.71 -13.96
N SER A 772 29.81 -14.78 -15.13
CA SER A 772 31.14 -14.21 -15.37
C SER A 772 31.25 -13.60 -16.76
N LYS A 773 32.15 -12.63 -16.90
CA LYS A 773 32.45 -11.97 -18.18
C LYS A 773 33.37 -12.85 -19.00
N ASN A 774 33.16 -12.90 -20.31
CA ASN A 774 34.17 -13.44 -21.21
C ASN A 774 35.44 -12.56 -21.16
N GLN A 775 36.54 -13.13 -20.67
CA GLN A 775 37.79 -12.39 -20.45
C GLN A 775 38.46 -11.94 -21.75
N SER A 776 38.11 -12.57 -22.87
CA SER A 776 38.62 -12.21 -24.19
C SER A 776 37.94 -10.97 -24.77
N VAL A 777 36.86 -10.47 -24.15
CA VAL A 777 36.08 -9.33 -24.65
C VAL A 777 36.22 -8.14 -23.71
N SER A 778 36.69 -7.01 -24.27
CA SER A 778 36.75 -5.73 -23.56
C SER A 778 35.43 -4.95 -23.71
N GLY A 779 35.05 -4.22 -22.66
CA GLY A 779 33.87 -3.36 -22.67
C GLY A 779 33.03 -3.46 -21.39
N PHE A 780 31.91 -2.74 -21.37
CA PHE A 780 30.95 -2.82 -20.28
C PHE A 780 30.02 -4.03 -20.46
N PHE A 781 29.55 -4.59 -19.36
CA PHE A 781 28.59 -5.68 -19.33
C PHE A 781 27.54 -5.30 -18.30
N ARG A 782 26.27 -5.20 -18.70
CA ARG A 782 25.16 -4.84 -17.80
C ARG A 782 23.97 -5.77 -18.00
N VAL A 783 23.55 -6.43 -16.94
CA VAL A 783 22.29 -7.16 -16.82
C VAL A 783 21.25 -6.14 -16.36
N ILE A 784 20.21 -5.98 -17.17
CA ILE A 784 19.12 -5.03 -16.95
C ILE A 784 17.83 -5.81 -16.86
N GLN A 785 17.13 -5.67 -15.74
CA GLN A 785 15.95 -6.46 -15.44
C GLN A 785 14.84 -5.67 -14.75
N SER A 786 13.60 -6.08 -15.01
CA SER A 786 12.44 -5.51 -14.31
C SER A 786 12.24 -6.20 -12.96
N GLY A 787 12.25 -7.52 -12.94
CA GLY A 787 12.16 -8.33 -11.73
C GLY A 787 13.24 -9.41 -11.67
N MET A 788 13.72 -9.71 -10.47
CA MET A 788 14.74 -10.74 -10.26
C MET A 788 14.44 -11.63 -9.05
N THR A 789 14.64 -12.93 -9.21
CA THR A 789 14.80 -13.89 -8.11
C THR A 789 16.17 -14.54 -8.23
N VAL A 790 16.93 -14.62 -7.14
CA VAL A 790 18.34 -15.05 -7.20
C VAL A 790 18.77 -15.68 -5.88
N ASP A 791 19.52 -16.77 -5.91
CA ASP A 791 20.16 -17.29 -4.69
C ASP A 791 21.44 -16.51 -4.32
N LEU A 792 21.82 -16.56 -3.04
CA LEU A 792 22.97 -15.80 -2.52
C LEU A 792 24.29 -16.09 -3.23
N MET A 793 24.55 -17.34 -3.60
CA MET A 793 25.80 -17.74 -4.28
C MET A 793 25.86 -17.17 -5.70
N THR A 794 24.74 -17.24 -6.43
CA THR A 794 24.65 -16.59 -7.73
C THR A 794 24.81 -15.08 -7.60
N LEU A 795 24.15 -14.47 -6.61
CA LEU A 795 24.21 -13.03 -6.42
C LEU A 795 25.64 -12.54 -6.17
N GLN A 796 26.42 -13.28 -5.38
CA GLN A 796 27.83 -13.01 -5.15
C GLN A 796 28.65 -13.01 -6.46
N SER A 797 28.30 -13.86 -7.44
CA SER A 797 29.05 -13.92 -8.70
C SER A 797 28.95 -12.61 -9.51
N PHE A 798 27.85 -11.86 -9.36
CA PHE A 798 27.71 -10.53 -9.96
C PHE A 798 28.58 -9.47 -9.29
N THR A 799 28.98 -9.67 -8.02
CA THR A 799 29.68 -8.69 -7.19
C THR A 799 31.17 -9.00 -6.97
N LYS A 800 31.64 -10.17 -7.42
CA LYS A 800 33.02 -10.63 -7.18
C LYS A 800 34.02 -9.91 -8.09
N LYS A 801 34.79 -8.96 -7.55
CA LYS A 801 36.10 -8.61 -8.12
C LYS A 801 37.00 -9.84 -8.04
N ARG A 802 37.55 -10.29 -9.17
CA ARG A 802 38.63 -11.30 -9.17
C ARG A 802 39.88 -10.60 -8.64
N SER A 803 40.08 -10.63 -7.33
CA SER A 803 41.34 -10.19 -6.70
C SER A 803 42.46 -11.02 -7.31
N ASN A 804 43.36 -10.37 -8.05
CA ASN A 804 44.61 -11.00 -8.45
C ASN A 804 45.36 -11.39 -7.18
N LEU A 805 45.84 -12.63 -7.16
CA LEU A 805 46.74 -13.16 -6.14
C LEU A 805 47.96 -12.23 -6.01
N THR A 806 48.08 -11.54 -4.88
CA THR A 806 49.36 -11.25 -4.26
C THR A 806 49.19 -11.29 -2.75
N ASN A 807 49.94 -12.18 -2.12
CA ASN A 807 50.02 -12.38 -0.68
C ASN A 807 50.38 -11.06 0.03
N GLU A 808 49.42 -10.43 0.71
CA GLU A 808 49.72 -9.50 1.79
C GLU A 808 48.84 -9.83 3.00
N LYS A 809 49.38 -10.70 3.85
CA LYS A 809 49.00 -10.79 5.26
C LYS A 809 49.45 -9.48 5.90
N ASN A 810 48.55 -8.52 6.08
CA ASN A 810 48.55 -7.43 7.07
C ASN A 810 47.70 -6.23 6.59
N LYS A 811 46.41 -6.45 6.33
CA LYS A 811 45.44 -5.35 6.29
C LYS A 811 44.41 -5.56 7.38
N ASN A 812 44.32 -4.57 8.25
CA ASN A 812 43.34 -4.51 9.33
C ASN A 812 41.92 -4.57 8.76
N GLU A 813 41.05 -5.25 9.49
CA GLU A 813 39.72 -5.78 9.14
C GLU A 813 38.62 -4.72 8.88
N ILE A 814 38.96 -3.45 8.62
CA ILE A 814 37.99 -2.34 8.64
C ILE A 814 37.90 -1.55 7.32
N ASP A 815 38.84 -1.70 6.37
CA ASP A 815 38.87 -0.90 5.14
C ASP A 815 38.34 -1.62 3.88
N LEU A 816 37.52 -2.68 4.01
CA LEU A 816 36.97 -3.43 2.86
C LEU A 816 35.74 -2.77 2.19
N TYR A 817 35.31 -1.58 2.64
CA TYR A 817 34.00 -1.02 2.31
C TYR A 817 33.98 0.02 1.18
N ASN A 818 35.13 0.42 0.64
CA ASN A 818 35.22 1.37 -0.46
C ASN A 818 36.21 0.84 -1.52
N ASP A 819 35.71 0.22 -2.60
CA ASP A 819 36.23 0.35 -3.98
C ASP A 819 35.60 -0.65 -4.97
N ASP A 820 34.83 -0.10 -5.93
CA ASP A 820 34.10 -0.64 -7.09
C ASP A 820 33.35 -1.98 -6.94
N ILE A 821 32.02 -1.84 -6.81
CA ILE A 821 31.03 -2.84 -7.21
C ILE A 821 31.33 -3.24 -8.65
N SER A 822 31.37 -4.54 -8.96
CA SER A 822 31.36 -4.95 -10.36
C SER A 822 30.03 -4.55 -11.00
N ASP A 823 30.09 -3.65 -11.99
CA ASP A 823 28.98 -3.05 -12.76
C ASP A 823 28.10 -4.05 -13.56
N ILE A 824 28.10 -5.34 -13.22
CA ILE A 824 27.43 -6.37 -14.03
C ILE A 824 25.92 -6.24 -13.92
N ILE A 825 25.36 -5.85 -12.77
CA ILE A 825 23.91 -5.84 -12.58
C ILE A 825 23.40 -4.44 -12.25
N VAL A 826 22.30 -4.06 -12.88
CA VAL A 826 21.56 -2.81 -12.59
C VAL A 826 20.45 -3.11 -11.57
N PRO A 827 20.06 -2.17 -10.68
CA PRO A 827 18.96 -2.40 -9.75
C PRO A 827 17.65 -2.80 -10.45
N SER A 828 16.92 -3.74 -9.87
CA SER A 828 15.57 -4.10 -10.34
C SER A 828 14.59 -2.97 -10.05
N HIS A 829 13.58 -2.76 -10.90
CA HIS A 829 12.58 -1.70 -10.70
C HIS A 829 11.18 -2.21 -10.32
N ARG A 830 10.89 -3.50 -10.46
CA ARG A 830 9.64 -4.13 -10.01
C ARG A 830 9.80 -4.88 -8.71
N TYR A 831 10.67 -5.89 -8.66
CA TYR A 831 10.90 -6.69 -7.45
C TYR A 831 12.31 -7.29 -7.45
N LEU A 832 12.77 -7.61 -6.24
CA LEU A 832 13.99 -8.36 -6.01
C LEU A 832 13.79 -9.35 -4.86
N ASN A 833 13.95 -10.62 -5.17
CA ASN A 833 13.87 -11.72 -4.22
C ASN A 833 15.24 -12.39 -4.11
N VAL A 834 15.80 -12.48 -2.92
CA VAL A 834 17.08 -13.15 -2.67
C VAL A 834 16.88 -14.38 -1.78
N ASN A 835 17.22 -15.56 -2.28
CA ASN A 835 17.22 -16.79 -1.50
C ASN A 835 18.59 -17.02 -0.84
N GLY A 836 18.67 -16.76 0.45
CA GLY A 836 19.84 -16.94 1.29
C GLY A 836 20.10 -18.39 1.74
N GLY A 837 19.10 -19.26 1.65
CA GLY A 837 19.19 -20.64 2.14
C GLY A 837 19.72 -20.73 3.58
N LYS A 838 20.54 -21.75 3.87
CA LYS A 838 21.23 -21.91 5.16
C LYS A 838 22.53 -21.12 5.26
N ASP A 839 22.93 -20.40 4.21
CA ASP A 839 24.21 -19.69 4.17
C ASP A 839 24.09 -18.23 4.61
N LEU A 840 22.91 -17.60 4.45
CA LEU A 840 22.72 -16.20 4.80
C LEU A 840 22.60 -15.98 6.30
N ALA A 841 23.73 -15.67 6.93
CA ALA A 841 23.83 -15.44 8.37
C ALA A 841 23.78 -13.96 8.76
N LYS A 842 24.13 -13.03 7.85
CA LYS A 842 24.20 -11.60 8.15
C LYS A 842 23.63 -10.72 7.02
N ILE A 843 22.83 -9.74 7.41
CA ILE A 843 22.33 -8.66 6.57
C ILE A 843 22.94 -7.36 7.09
N ILE A 844 23.70 -6.65 6.25
CA ILE A 844 24.39 -5.41 6.62
C ILE A 844 23.73 -4.23 5.92
N ILE A 845 23.27 -3.26 6.69
CA ILE A 845 22.68 -2.02 6.18
C ILE A 845 23.83 -1.04 5.93
N ASN A 846 24.14 -0.76 4.65
CA ASN A 846 25.30 0.04 4.27
C ASN A 846 24.98 1.53 4.10
N ASP A 847 23.82 1.82 3.51
CA ASP A 847 23.26 3.16 3.29
C ASP A 847 21.79 3.03 2.85
N GLU A 848 21.18 4.15 2.44
CA GLU A 848 19.78 4.24 2.01
C GLU A 848 19.43 3.37 0.79
N PHE A 849 20.41 3.00 -0.02
CA PHE A 849 20.20 2.27 -1.27
C PHE A 849 20.89 0.91 -1.32
N ARG A 850 21.67 0.52 -0.32
CA ARG A 850 22.49 -0.70 -0.37
C ARG A 850 22.39 -1.58 0.87
N LEU A 851 22.21 -2.88 0.63
CA LEU A 851 22.30 -3.95 1.62
C LEU A 851 23.43 -4.91 1.22
N SER A 852 24.28 -5.32 2.17
CA SER A 852 25.18 -6.47 1.95
C SER A 852 24.61 -7.73 2.60
N LEU A 853 24.70 -8.84 1.90
CA LEU A 853 24.25 -10.16 2.33
C LEU A 853 25.48 -11.07 2.44
N THR A 854 25.70 -11.67 3.60
CA THR A 854 26.91 -12.47 3.84
C THR A 854 26.66 -13.64 4.78
N ASN A 855 27.53 -14.64 4.69
CA ASN A 855 27.52 -15.78 5.60
C ASN A 855 28.40 -15.53 6.84
N GLU A 856 28.40 -16.48 7.78
CA GLU A 856 29.09 -16.27 9.06
C GLU A 856 30.60 -16.06 8.88
N ALA A 857 31.21 -16.84 7.99
CA ALA A 857 32.64 -16.79 7.65
C ALA A 857 33.04 -15.63 6.72
N GLN A 858 32.08 -14.82 6.25
CA GLN A 858 32.28 -13.70 5.32
C GLN A 858 32.97 -14.03 3.99
N ASN A 859 33.09 -15.31 3.64
CA ASN A 859 33.62 -15.72 2.33
C ASN A 859 32.56 -15.62 1.22
N ILE A 860 31.28 -15.54 1.58
CA ILE A 860 30.17 -15.20 0.69
C ILE A 860 29.78 -13.74 0.98
N HIS A 861 29.92 -12.85 0.00
CA HIS A 861 29.53 -11.44 0.16
C HIS A 861 28.88 -10.93 -1.13
N ALA A 862 27.58 -10.64 -1.04
CA ALA A 862 26.78 -10.07 -2.10
C ALA A 862 26.30 -8.67 -1.71
N VAL A 863 26.24 -7.75 -2.67
CA VAL A 863 25.71 -6.40 -2.48
C VAL A 863 24.44 -6.25 -3.31
N VAL A 864 23.41 -5.74 -2.68
CA VAL A 864 22.10 -5.46 -3.26
C VAL A 864 21.90 -3.97 -3.32
N GLU A 865 21.63 -3.45 -4.51
CA GLU A 865 21.26 -2.05 -4.72
C GLU A 865 19.76 -1.94 -4.96
N ILE A 866 19.09 -1.07 -4.20
CA ILE A 866 17.62 -0.99 -4.10
C ILE A 866 17.05 0.36 -4.54
N ALA A 867 17.89 1.25 -5.08
CA ALA A 867 17.51 2.63 -5.43
C ALA A 867 16.28 2.72 -6.35
N LEU A 868 16.07 1.73 -7.22
CA LEU A 868 14.95 1.68 -8.16
C LEU A 868 13.68 0.99 -7.60
N LEU A 869 13.73 0.43 -6.40
CA LEU A 869 12.62 -0.26 -5.73
C LEU A 869 11.84 0.66 -4.79
N LYS A 870 11.44 1.86 -5.27
CA LYS A 870 10.85 2.91 -4.43
C LYS A 870 9.58 2.50 -3.65
N HIS A 871 8.80 1.56 -4.19
CA HIS A 871 7.51 1.15 -3.61
C HIS A 871 7.41 -0.34 -3.26
N ASN A 872 8.43 -1.15 -3.58
CA ASN A 872 8.41 -2.59 -3.36
C ASN A 872 9.61 -2.99 -2.50
N PRO A 873 9.42 -3.68 -1.36
CA PRO A 873 10.55 -4.10 -0.54
C PRO A 873 11.40 -5.17 -1.25
N VAL A 874 12.69 -5.21 -0.96
CA VAL A 874 13.49 -6.41 -1.27
C VAL A 874 13.03 -7.54 -0.38
N MET A 875 12.74 -8.70 -0.95
CA MET A 875 12.41 -9.92 -0.20
C MET A 875 13.66 -10.77 -0.02
N ILE A 876 14.02 -11.09 1.23
CA ILE A 876 15.19 -11.88 1.58
C ILE A 876 14.71 -13.13 2.32
N TYR A 877 14.96 -14.32 1.78
CA TYR A 877 14.62 -15.59 2.40
C TYR A 877 15.87 -16.18 3.06
N THR A 878 15.75 -16.72 4.27
CA THR A 878 16.85 -17.44 4.91
C THR A 878 16.33 -18.51 5.86
N ASN A 879 17.04 -19.63 5.93
CA ASN A 879 16.80 -20.71 6.88
C ASN A 879 17.83 -20.67 8.03
N TYR A 880 18.56 -19.56 8.17
CA TYR A 880 19.51 -19.30 9.26
C TYR A 880 18.81 -18.64 10.45
N GLY A 881 19.39 -18.73 11.65
CA GLY A 881 18.75 -18.25 12.88
C GLY A 881 18.05 -19.35 13.68
N PHE A 882 18.53 -20.59 13.62
CA PHE A 882 17.87 -21.75 14.24
C PHE A 882 18.10 -21.89 15.75
N ASP A 883 19.09 -21.18 16.31
CA ASP A 883 19.34 -21.14 17.75
C ASP A 883 19.92 -19.80 18.20
N LYS A 884 20.03 -19.64 19.52
CA LYS A 884 20.53 -18.43 20.18
C LYS A 884 22.01 -18.14 19.90
N GLU A 885 22.83 -19.17 19.65
CA GLU A 885 24.26 -19.02 19.35
C GLU A 885 24.50 -18.65 17.88
N HIS A 886 23.55 -19.00 17.01
CA HIS A 886 23.57 -18.79 15.56
C HIS A 886 22.39 -17.96 15.08
N PRO A 887 22.15 -16.74 15.62
CA PRO A 887 21.07 -15.88 15.16
C PRO A 887 21.36 -15.31 13.77
N LEU A 888 20.32 -14.97 13.03
CA LEU A 888 20.44 -14.10 11.86
C LEU A 888 20.85 -12.70 12.33
N LYS A 889 22.01 -12.21 11.92
CA LYS A 889 22.54 -10.91 12.35
C LYS A 889 22.14 -9.79 11.41
N ILE A 890 21.54 -8.73 11.94
CA ILE A 890 21.26 -7.50 11.19
C ILE A 890 22.22 -6.41 11.68
N ILE A 891 23.18 -6.06 10.85
CA ILE A 891 24.31 -5.19 11.22
C ILE A 891 24.09 -3.79 10.67
N TRP A 892 24.10 -2.81 11.56
CA TRP A 892 24.11 -1.40 11.24
C TRP A 892 25.53 -0.95 10.87
N ASN A 893 25.82 -0.77 9.59
CA ASN A 893 27.09 -0.21 9.10
C ASN A 893 26.91 1.15 8.40
N ALA A 894 25.69 1.68 8.40
CA ALA A 894 25.37 2.92 7.72
C ALA A 894 25.98 4.16 8.40
N ASN A 895 26.33 4.08 9.69
CA ASN A 895 26.90 5.20 10.47
C ASN A 895 26.15 6.52 10.21
N GLU A 896 26.84 7.59 9.81
CA GLU A 896 26.29 8.93 9.53
C GLU A 896 25.50 9.04 8.20
N LYS A 897 25.42 7.96 7.40
CA LYS A 897 24.75 7.97 6.08
C LYS A 897 23.23 7.85 6.16
N ILE A 898 22.69 7.28 7.25
CA ILE A 898 21.24 7.20 7.49
C ILE A 898 20.94 7.97 8.77
N ASN A 899 20.42 9.19 8.61
CA ASN A 899 20.12 10.11 9.69
C ASN A 899 18.65 10.01 10.12
N THR A 900 17.75 9.65 9.20
CA THR A 900 16.32 9.48 9.48
C THR A 900 15.82 8.08 9.13
N ILE A 901 14.75 7.63 9.78
CA ILE A 901 14.13 6.34 9.43
C ILE A 901 13.59 6.31 7.99
N LYS A 902 13.28 7.47 7.40
CA LYS A 902 12.78 7.56 6.01
C LYS A 902 13.83 7.09 5.01
N GLU A 903 15.11 7.38 5.29
CA GLU A 903 16.29 6.97 4.51
C GLU A 903 16.62 5.48 4.71
N LEU A 904 16.05 4.79 5.70
CA LEU A 904 16.32 3.37 5.88
C LEU A 904 15.80 2.57 4.67
N PRO A 905 16.59 1.66 4.08
CA PRO A 905 16.12 0.78 3.01
C PRO A 905 14.89 -0.01 3.46
N TYR A 906 13.92 -0.17 2.56
CA TYR A 906 12.74 -1.00 2.82
C TYR A 906 12.98 -2.44 2.36
N PHE A 907 12.99 -3.39 3.29
CA PHE A 907 13.19 -4.81 2.99
C PHE A 907 12.42 -5.72 3.94
N ASN A 908 12.12 -6.93 3.45
CA ASN A 908 11.43 -7.97 4.18
C ASN A 908 12.35 -9.18 4.33
N ILE A 909 12.31 -9.80 5.49
CA ILE A 909 13.05 -11.02 5.82
C ILE A 909 12.03 -12.12 6.04
N ASP A 910 12.19 -13.23 5.33
CA ASP A 910 11.42 -14.44 5.54
C ASP A 910 12.32 -15.51 6.16
N ILE A 911 12.02 -15.85 7.41
CA ILE A 911 12.67 -16.88 8.22
C ILE A 911 11.70 -18.03 8.54
N SER A 912 10.56 -18.11 7.86
CA SER A 912 9.58 -19.17 8.09
C SER A 912 10.11 -20.57 7.71
N GLY A 913 11.21 -20.62 6.95
CA GLY A 913 11.90 -21.85 6.55
C GLY A 913 12.98 -22.34 7.52
N VAL A 914 13.12 -21.76 8.71
CA VAL A 914 14.04 -22.28 9.74
C VAL A 914 13.54 -23.65 10.23
N ASP A 915 14.45 -24.63 10.35
CA ASP A 915 14.12 -26.03 10.71
C ASP A 915 13.76 -26.23 12.20
N SER A 916 13.59 -25.16 12.98
CA SER A 916 13.33 -25.18 14.43
C SER A 916 12.05 -24.42 14.81
N ASP A 917 11.44 -24.83 15.92
CA ASP A 917 10.26 -24.16 16.50
C ASP A 917 10.55 -22.72 16.95
N ASN A 918 11.82 -22.34 17.07
CA ASN A 918 12.27 -21.00 17.42
C ASN A 918 13.16 -20.45 16.30
N ALA A 919 13.03 -19.16 16.00
CA ALA A 919 13.89 -18.44 15.08
C ALA A 919 14.48 -17.20 15.78
N TYR A 920 15.78 -16.95 15.60
CA TYR A 920 16.53 -15.93 16.33
C TYR A 920 17.09 -14.86 15.38
N ILE A 921 16.78 -13.59 15.67
CA ILE A 921 17.33 -12.42 14.99
C ILE A 921 18.10 -11.56 16.00
N HIS A 922 19.29 -11.10 15.62
CA HIS A 922 20.15 -10.29 16.48
C HIS A 922 20.59 -9.00 15.76
N PHE A 923 20.25 -7.84 16.32
CA PHE A 923 20.60 -6.54 15.76
C PHE A 923 21.90 -5.99 16.37
N ILE A 924 22.85 -5.56 15.54
CA ILE A 924 24.18 -5.11 15.97
C ILE A 924 24.47 -3.70 15.46
N GLY A 925 25.12 -2.87 16.28
CA GLY A 925 25.85 -1.68 15.81
C GLY A 925 25.19 -0.34 16.09
N ARG A 926 24.08 -0.31 16.82
CA ARG A 926 23.35 0.93 17.18
C ARG A 926 22.47 0.75 18.40
N LYS A 927 22.33 1.81 19.20
CA LYS A 927 21.19 2.02 20.11
C LYS A 927 19.89 2.26 19.33
N TRP A 928 19.00 1.28 19.33
CA TRP A 928 17.66 1.33 18.71
C TRP A 928 16.69 2.20 19.52
N THR A 929 17.02 3.48 19.63
CA THR A 929 16.29 4.47 20.43
C THR A 929 15.73 5.58 19.53
N GLY A 930 14.78 6.37 20.06
CA GLY A 930 14.16 7.46 19.32
C GLY A 930 13.38 6.96 18.10
N ASP A 931 13.59 7.58 16.94
CA ASP A 931 12.85 7.21 15.71
C ASP A 931 13.28 5.84 15.15
N PHE A 932 14.49 5.36 15.46
CA PHE A 932 14.99 4.04 15.05
C PHE A 932 14.56 2.89 15.97
N HIS A 933 13.86 3.19 17.06
CA HIS A 933 13.23 2.16 17.90
C HIS A 933 12.09 1.44 17.18
N ASN A 934 11.38 2.12 16.28
CA ASN A 934 10.23 1.54 15.58
C ASN A 934 10.53 1.36 14.09
N LEU A 935 11.07 0.20 13.72
CA LEU A 935 11.42 -0.16 12.35
C LEU A 935 10.32 -0.91 11.61
N THR A 936 9.13 -1.00 12.20
CA THR A 936 7.95 -1.58 11.55
C THR A 936 7.85 -1.09 10.11
N LYS A 937 8.16 0.20 9.84
CA LYS A 937 7.98 0.86 8.53
C LYS A 937 8.82 0.37 7.38
N LYS A 938 9.85 -0.38 7.73
CA LYS A 938 11.02 -0.58 6.90
C LYS A 938 11.55 -2.00 6.96
N ILE A 939 11.25 -2.75 8.02
CA ILE A 939 11.66 -4.13 8.18
C ILE A 939 10.46 -4.97 8.59
N THR A 940 10.07 -5.87 7.70
CA THR A 940 9.07 -6.92 7.99
C THR A 940 9.76 -8.25 8.16
N VAL A 941 9.42 -8.99 9.21
CA VAL A 941 9.90 -10.35 9.46
C VAL A 941 8.73 -11.32 9.33
N THR A 942 8.80 -12.22 8.34
CA THR A 942 7.88 -13.35 8.20
C THR A 942 8.49 -14.56 8.90
N HIS A 943 7.83 -15.07 9.94
CA HIS A 943 8.34 -16.20 10.74
C HIS A 943 7.41 -17.42 10.74
N GLY A 944 6.23 -17.32 10.11
CA GLY A 944 5.32 -18.44 9.93
C GLY A 944 4.88 -19.03 11.28
N GLN A 945 5.18 -20.31 11.51
CA GLN A 945 4.84 -21.02 12.75
C GLN A 945 5.93 -20.93 13.83
N ALA A 946 7.15 -20.53 13.47
CA ALA A 946 8.26 -20.46 14.42
C ALA A 946 8.06 -19.31 15.41
N ASN A 947 8.43 -19.54 16.67
CA ASN A 947 8.51 -18.52 17.69
C ASN A 947 9.70 -17.59 17.39
N LEU A 948 9.46 -16.29 17.30
CA LEU A 948 10.49 -15.32 16.93
C LEU A 948 11.14 -14.72 18.19
N HIS A 949 12.45 -14.86 18.31
CA HIS A 949 13.28 -14.25 19.35
C HIS A 949 14.12 -13.14 18.75
N VAL A 950 13.99 -11.92 19.28
CA VAL A 950 14.76 -10.76 18.85
C VAL A 950 15.58 -10.20 19.99
N SER A 951 16.85 -9.90 19.72
CA SER A 951 17.79 -9.29 20.66
C SER A 951 18.66 -8.25 19.95
N ALA A 952 19.33 -7.38 20.71
CA ALA A 952 20.23 -6.39 20.13
C ALA A 952 21.44 -6.05 21.00
N GLU A 953 22.52 -5.60 20.36
CA GLU A 953 23.73 -5.08 21.01
C GLU A 953 24.28 -3.81 20.37
N GLU A 954 24.89 -2.96 21.19
CA GLU A 954 25.70 -1.82 20.77
C GLU A 954 27.06 -1.86 21.49
N ASN A 955 28.17 -1.88 20.74
CA ASN A 955 29.53 -1.94 21.29
C ASN A 955 29.72 -3.11 22.29
N GLY A 956 29.14 -4.28 21.99
CA GLY A 956 29.17 -5.48 22.82
C GLY A 956 28.35 -5.39 24.11
N LYS A 957 27.47 -4.38 24.25
CA LYS A 957 26.52 -4.27 25.36
C LYS A 957 25.11 -4.52 24.85
N ASN A 958 24.35 -5.35 25.56
CA ASN A 958 22.94 -5.58 25.26
C ASN A 958 22.17 -4.25 25.32
N VAL A 959 21.33 -4.04 24.33
CA VAL A 959 20.41 -2.90 24.23
C VAL A 959 19.05 -3.42 23.78
N ASN A 960 17.99 -2.66 24.04
CA ASN A 960 16.67 -3.05 23.58
C ASN A 960 16.65 -3.14 22.04
N PRO A 961 16.12 -4.23 21.46
CA PRO A 961 15.97 -4.36 20.02
C PRO A 961 14.90 -3.42 19.45
N PRO A 962 14.93 -3.16 18.14
CA PRO A 962 13.88 -2.38 17.50
C PRO A 962 12.57 -3.18 17.38
N HIS A 963 11.45 -2.47 17.37
CA HIS A 963 10.15 -3.03 16.99
C HIS A 963 10.08 -3.26 15.49
N LEU A 964 9.58 -4.43 15.09
CA LEU A 964 9.52 -4.89 13.71
C LEU A 964 8.07 -5.17 13.30
N SER A 965 7.82 -5.13 12.00
CA SER A 965 6.56 -5.60 11.41
C SER A 965 6.65 -7.12 11.36
N LEU A 966 5.73 -7.83 12.01
CA LEU A 966 5.77 -9.30 12.11
C LEU A 966 4.63 -9.94 11.33
N ASN A 967 4.93 -10.99 10.59
CA ASN A 967 3.97 -11.84 9.89
C ASN A 967 4.19 -13.31 10.26
N GLY A 968 3.35 -13.84 11.15
CA GLY A 968 3.42 -15.20 11.63
C GLY A 968 2.46 -15.43 12.80
N ILE A 969 2.23 -16.70 13.12
CA ILE A 969 1.35 -17.14 14.21
C ILE A 969 2.12 -17.66 15.43
N GLY A 970 3.44 -17.79 15.34
CA GLY A 970 4.30 -18.15 16.46
C GLY A 970 4.41 -17.05 17.52
N ASP A 971 4.83 -17.41 18.73
CA ASP A 971 5.04 -16.45 19.82
C ASP A 971 6.20 -15.50 19.52
N TYR A 972 6.15 -14.28 20.06
CA TYR A 972 7.19 -13.27 19.90
C TYR A 972 7.90 -13.00 21.23
N PHE A 973 9.23 -12.97 21.21
CA PHE A 973 10.10 -12.77 22.37
C PHE A 973 11.08 -11.64 22.10
N ILE A 974 11.25 -10.75 23.07
CA ILE A 974 12.30 -9.74 23.12
C ILE A 974 13.21 -10.10 24.29
N ASP A 975 14.48 -10.34 24.01
CA ASP A 975 15.47 -10.74 25.02
C ASP A 975 14.99 -11.89 25.93
N GLU A 976 14.41 -12.93 25.29
CA GLU A 976 13.79 -14.12 25.93
C GLU A 976 12.51 -13.85 26.73
N VAL A 977 12.00 -12.62 26.75
CA VAL A 977 10.75 -12.26 27.41
C VAL A 977 9.61 -12.33 26.40
N LYS A 978 8.65 -13.23 26.65
CA LYS A 978 7.45 -13.39 25.83
C LYS A 978 6.63 -12.11 25.83
N GLN A 979 6.32 -11.62 24.63
CA GLN A 979 5.45 -10.47 24.44
C GLN A 979 4.00 -10.97 24.38
N ILE A 980 3.15 -10.48 25.28
CA ILE A 980 1.79 -11.02 25.53
C ILE A 980 0.82 -10.70 24.36
N TYR A 981 1.22 -9.86 23.42
CA TYR A 981 0.45 -9.53 22.23
C TYR A 981 1.35 -9.44 21.00
N ALA A 982 1.14 -10.32 20.01
CA ALA A 982 1.69 -10.17 18.66
C ALA A 982 1.06 -8.99 17.88
N TYR A 983 0.04 -8.34 18.46
CA TYR A 983 -0.66 -7.17 17.95
C TYR A 983 -0.99 -6.19 19.10
N ALA A 984 -0.10 -5.22 19.37
CA ALA A 984 -0.41 -3.87 19.89
C ALA A 984 0.88 -3.09 20.25
N PRO A 985 1.22 -1.99 19.56
CA PRO A 985 2.17 -1.01 20.07
C PRO A 985 1.40 0.06 20.86
N ASP A 986 0.90 -0.27 22.06
CA ASP A 986 0.28 0.74 22.94
C ASP A 986 0.33 0.36 24.44
N HIS A 987 1.29 -0.48 24.85
CA HIS A 987 1.69 -0.53 26.25
C HIS A 987 2.86 0.44 26.47
N PRO A 988 2.71 1.47 27.32
CA PRO A 988 3.89 2.13 27.86
C PRO A 988 4.67 1.07 28.63
N PHE A 989 5.89 0.77 28.20
CA PHE A 989 6.87 0.19 29.11
C PHE A 989 7.00 1.19 30.26
N GLU A 990 6.55 0.78 31.44
CA GLU A 990 7.17 1.25 32.67
C GLU A 990 8.67 1.03 32.49
N SER A 991 9.43 2.10 32.63
CA SER A 991 10.87 2.00 32.64
C SER A 991 11.28 1.09 33.79
N ASP A 992 11.86 -0.06 33.48
CA ASP A 992 12.65 -0.87 34.42
C ASP A 992 13.95 -0.16 34.87
N ASP A 993 14.02 1.17 34.75
CA ASP A 993 15.02 2.02 35.38
C ASP A 993 14.61 2.48 36.80
N ASP A 994 13.45 2.06 37.32
CA ASP A 994 12.96 2.50 38.64
C ASP A 994 13.29 1.56 39.82
N GLU A 995 14.00 0.43 39.61
CA GLU A 995 14.34 -0.47 40.73
C GLU A 995 15.54 -0.03 41.60
N GLU A 996 16.32 0.99 41.21
CA GLU A 996 17.46 1.43 42.03
C GLU A 996 17.30 2.78 42.76
N LYS A 997 16.26 3.58 42.47
CA LYS A 997 16.07 4.89 43.12
C LYS A 997 14.98 4.97 44.18
N ASN A 998 14.02 4.04 44.17
CA ASN A 998 12.93 4.04 45.16
C ASN A 998 13.32 3.39 46.51
N SER A 999 14.39 2.60 46.57
CA SER A 999 14.86 2.06 47.85
C SER A 999 15.46 3.15 48.74
N LEU A 1000 16.26 4.08 48.18
CA LEU A 1000 16.89 5.14 48.97
C LEU A 1000 15.86 6.11 49.56
N PHE A 1001 14.82 6.47 48.78
CA PHE A 1001 13.76 7.35 49.26
C PHE A 1001 12.87 6.64 50.30
N GLY A 1002 12.59 5.34 50.13
CA GLY A 1002 11.92 4.51 51.11
C GLY A 1002 12.72 4.35 52.41
N TYR A 1003 14.04 4.15 52.32
CA TYR A 1003 14.93 4.10 53.48
C TYR A 1003 15.02 5.44 54.20
N ILE A 1004 15.10 6.56 53.48
CA ILE A 1004 15.08 7.91 54.06
C ILE A 1004 13.74 8.20 54.74
N LEU A 1005 12.61 7.85 54.12
CA LEU A 1005 11.28 8.04 54.69
C LEU A 1005 11.08 7.14 55.93
N SER A 1006 11.57 5.90 55.90
CA SER A 1006 11.56 4.97 57.04
C SER A 1006 12.45 5.48 58.18
N PHE A 1007 13.64 6.01 57.88
CA PHE A 1007 14.51 6.64 58.88
C PHE A 1007 13.87 7.88 59.50
N LEU A 1008 13.21 8.72 58.71
CA LEU A 1008 12.47 9.88 59.20
C LEU A 1008 11.28 9.48 60.07
N LEU A 1009 10.57 8.40 59.71
CA LEU A 1009 9.46 7.88 60.51
C LEU A 1009 9.94 7.29 61.85
N ILE A 1010 11.05 6.54 61.84
CA ILE A 1010 11.68 6.01 63.06
C ILE A 1010 12.20 7.15 63.93
N ALA A 1011 12.86 8.15 63.36
CA ALA A 1011 13.31 9.33 64.08
C ALA A 1011 12.15 10.11 64.71
N PHE A 1012 11.03 10.24 63.99
CA PHE A 1012 9.80 10.88 64.48
C PHE A 1012 9.15 10.11 65.63
N ILE A 1013 9.07 8.77 65.53
CA ILE A 1013 8.56 7.91 66.60
C ILE A 1013 9.47 7.99 67.83
N ILE A 1014 10.79 8.02 67.66
CA ILE A 1014 11.75 8.20 68.76
C ILE A 1014 11.58 9.59 69.40
N THR A 1015 11.39 10.65 68.61
CA THR A 1015 11.16 11.99 69.17
C THR A 1015 9.83 12.08 69.91
N ILE A 1016 8.76 11.46 69.41
CA ILE A 1016 7.49 11.34 70.14
C ILE A 1016 7.69 10.50 71.41
N GLY A 1017 8.42 9.40 71.36
CA GLY A 1017 8.73 8.56 72.52
C GLY A 1017 9.49 9.34 73.59
N ILE A 1018 10.51 10.10 73.20
CA ILE A 1018 11.28 11.00 74.10
C ILE A 1018 10.39 12.12 74.62
N PHE A 1019 9.54 12.70 73.78
CA PHE A 1019 8.59 13.75 74.19
C PHE A 1019 7.58 13.23 75.21
N VAL A 1020 6.97 12.06 74.96
CA VAL A 1020 6.03 11.40 75.87
C VAL A 1020 6.72 10.94 77.14
N TYR A 1021 7.96 10.45 77.06
CA TYR A 1021 8.76 10.10 78.23
C TYR A 1021 9.09 11.33 79.08
N ASN A 1022 9.50 12.43 78.45
CA ASN A 1022 9.76 13.70 79.14
C ASN A 1022 8.47 14.33 79.68
N TYR A 1023 7.34 14.18 78.97
CA TYR A 1023 6.03 14.64 79.39
C TYR A 1023 5.52 13.83 80.59
N ARG A 1024 5.66 12.50 80.57
CA ARG A 1024 5.35 11.62 81.72
C ARG A 1024 6.29 11.87 82.91
N LYS A 1025 7.58 12.08 82.65
CA LYS A 1025 8.56 12.45 83.70
C LYS A 1025 8.25 13.82 84.32
N LYS A 1026 7.64 14.74 83.57
CA LYS A 1026 7.22 16.07 84.05
C LYS A 1026 5.84 16.07 84.73
N ASN A 1027 4.95 15.13 84.38
CA ASN A 1027 3.62 14.98 84.99
C ASN A 1027 3.55 14.00 86.17
N ASN A 1028 4.59 13.22 86.46
CA ASN A 1028 4.62 12.31 87.62
C ASN A 1028 4.75 13.00 88.99
N ASN A 1029 4.65 14.33 89.07
CA ASN A 1029 4.51 15.07 90.34
C ASN A 1029 3.09 15.58 90.61
N PHE A 1030 2.08 15.21 89.81
CA PHE A 1030 0.69 15.59 90.07
C PHE A 1030 -0.19 14.34 90.23
N GLN A 1031 -0.25 13.89 91.48
CA GLN A 1031 -1.34 13.18 92.17
C GLN A 1031 -2.16 12.10 91.41
N LEU A 1032 -2.16 10.83 91.84
CA LEU A 1032 -2.90 10.31 93.01
C LEU A 1032 -4.36 10.81 93.10
N LYS A 1033 -5.29 10.09 92.46
CA LYS A 1033 -6.61 9.63 92.96
C LYS A 1033 -7.64 9.48 91.84
N ASN A 1034 -7.97 8.24 91.47
CA ASN A 1034 -9.27 7.60 91.75
C ASN A 1034 -9.44 6.32 90.91
N ASP A 1035 -9.82 5.26 91.63
CA ASP A 1035 -10.00 3.87 91.21
C ASP A 1035 -11.28 3.58 90.43
N TYR A 1036 -11.32 2.33 89.94
CA TYR A 1036 -12.46 1.43 89.59
C TYR A 1036 -12.92 1.43 88.12
N LYS A 1037 -13.11 0.31 87.40
CA LYS A 1037 -13.20 -1.15 87.70
C LYS A 1037 -12.98 -1.99 86.40
N ILE A 1038 -12.27 -3.13 86.56
CA ILE A 1038 -12.56 -4.52 86.10
C ILE A 1038 -12.74 -4.78 84.59
N ASP A 1039 -11.86 -5.50 83.85
CA ASP A 1039 -11.36 -6.91 83.86
C ASP A 1039 -12.33 -8.01 83.41
N GLU A 1040 -11.75 -8.96 82.64
CA GLU A 1040 -12.24 -10.29 82.20
C GLU A 1040 -13.22 -10.30 81.00
N ILE A 1041 -13.05 -11.09 79.92
CA ILE A 1041 -12.70 -12.51 79.83
C ILE A 1041 -12.05 -12.84 78.46
N TYR A 1042 -10.91 -13.53 78.52
CA TYR A 1042 -10.38 -14.48 77.52
C TYR A 1042 -10.70 -15.90 78.03
N LYS A 1043 -11.06 -16.87 77.18
CA LYS A 1043 -10.49 -18.24 77.12
C LYS A 1043 -11.37 -19.33 76.45
N MET A 1044 -10.67 -20.12 75.61
CA MET A 1044 -10.68 -21.61 75.47
C MET A 1044 -11.95 -22.30 74.91
N THR A 1045 -11.93 -23.42 74.16
CA THR A 1045 -10.93 -24.47 73.85
C THR A 1045 -11.46 -25.34 72.68
N SER A 1046 -10.58 -26.15 72.09
CA SER A 1046 -10.82 -27.20 71.08
C SER A 1046 -11.54 -28.44 71.63
N ASP A 1047 -12.25 -29.20 70.76
CA ASP A 1047 -12.04 -30.64 70.46
C ASP A 1047 -13.25 -31.29 69.72
N LEU A 1048 -12.92 -32.27 68.87
CA LEU A 1048 -13.67 -33.23 68.01
C LEU A 1048 -14.60 -34.23 68.79
N PRO A 1049 -15.27 -35.30 68.23
CA PRO A 1049 -15.42 -35.82 66.83
C PRO A 1049 -16.82 -36.45 66.44
N ILE A 1050 -16.89 -37.09 65.24
CA ILE A 1050 -17.60 -38.36 64.84
C ILE A 1050 -18.90 -38.34 63.94
N ASP A 1051 -18.73 -38.97 62.77
CA ASP A 1051 -19.55 -39.84 61.86
C ASP A 1051 -20.75 -39.44 60.95
N SER A 1052 -20.53 -39.79 59.67
CA SER A 1052 -21.31 -40.68 58.76
C SER A 1052 -22.13 -40.13 57.57
N PHE A 1053 -21.73 -40.65 56.41
CA PHE A 1053 -22.26 -40.79 55.03
C PHE A 1053 -23.78 -41.08 54.86
N PRO A 1054 -24.42 -40.91 53.66
CA PRO A 1054 -24.05 -41.65 52.42
C PRO A 1054 -24.12 -40.96 51.05
N ASN A 1055 -23.44 -41.66 50.12
CA ASN A 1055 -23.32 -41.55 48.66
C ASN A 1055 -24.63 -41.69 47.86
N VAL A 1056 -24.61 -41.22 46.61
CA VAL A 1056 -24.79 -41.93 45.29
C VAL A 1056 -25.08 -40.82 44.26
N GLY A 1057 -24.54 -40.69 43.05
CA GLY A 1057 -23.69 -41.47 42.14
C GLY A 1057 -23.89 -40.82 40.75
N THR A 1058 -22.82 -40.36 40.09
CA THR A 1058 -22.29 -40.90 38.81
C THR A 1058 -23.25 -40.90 37.62
N GLU A 1059 -22.90 -40.18 36.55
CA GLU A 1059 -22.42 -40.79 35.29
C GLU A 1059 -22.23 -39.72 34.19
N GLU A 1060 -21.00 -39.60 33.72
CA GLU A 1060 -20.63 -39.31 32.33
C GLU A 1060 -20.72 -40.64 31.54
N PRO A 1061 -20.94 -40.67 30.21
CA PRO A 1061 -19.83 -40.36 29.29
C PRO A 1061 -20.16 -39.76 27.91
N GLN A 1062 -19.14 -39.04 27.40
CA GLN A 1062 -18.59 -38.99 26.03
C GLN A 1062 -19.51 -39.12 24.79
N TYR A 1063 -19.53 -38.07 23.97
CA TYR A 1063 -18.88 -38.02 22.63
C TYR A 1063 -18.48 -36.59 22.28
#